data_AF-A0A087VIH6-F1
#
_entry.id   AF-A0A087VIH6-F1
#
_cell.length_a   1.000
_cell.length_b   1.000
_cell.length_c   1.000
_cell.angle_alpha   90.00
_cell.angle_beta   90.00
_cell.angle_gamma   90.00
#
_symmetry.space_group_name_H-M   'P 1'
#
loop_
_entity.id
_entity.type
_entity.pdbx_description
1 polymer ?
#
loop_
_entity_poly.entity_id
_entity_poly.type
_entity_poly.pdbx_seq_one_letter_code
_entity_poly.pdbx_strand_id
1 'polypeptide(L)'
;QLTKSHRQGHMVKVDWLDRLTFREIEMINEREKRSSNFMYLMIEFRCVKCDDKEYGIVYYEKDGDESSPILTSSEIVKIPDPQMSMENLVESKHHKLARSLRSGPSDHDLKPNAATRDQLNIIVSYPPTKQLTYEEQDLVWKFRYYLTNQEKALTKFLKCVNWDLPQEAKQALELLGKWKPMDVEDSLELLSSHFTNPTVRRYAVARLQQADDEDLLMYLLQLVQALKYENFDDIKNGLEPNKRDSQSSMSENVTTSGTNGAEIDSSQIMNPVAPVSSPPLSSKTKEFPDNENFDQDLCTFLISRACKNSTLANYLYWYVIVECEDQDTQQRDPKTHEMYLNVMRRFSQALLKGDKSVRVMRSLLAAQQTFVDRLVHVMKAVQRESGNRKKKNERLQALLADNEKMNLADMELIPLPLEPQVKIKGIIPEKATLFKSALMPAQLFFKTEDGGKYPVIFKHGDDLRQDQLILQIISLMDKLLRKENLDLKLTPYKVLATSTKHGFMQFIQSVPVAEVLATEESIQNFFRKHAPSENGPHGISAEVMDTYVKSCAGYCVITYILGVGDRHLDNLLLTKTGKLFHIDFGYILGRDPKPLPPPMKLNKEMVEGMGGTQSEQYQEFRKQCYTAFLHLRRYSNLILNLFSLMVDANIPDIALEPDKTVKKVQDKFRLDLSDEEAVHYMQSLIDESVHALFAAVVEQIHKFAQ
;
A
#
# COMPACT_ATOMS: atom_id res chain seq x y z
N GLN A 1 5.11 -31.95 53.37
CA GLN A 1 5.33 -33.35 52.91
C GLN A 1 4.88 -34.40 53.92
N LEU A 2 5.39 -34.43 55.17
CA LEU A 2 5.04 -35.45 56.18
C LEU A 2 3.52 -35.62 56.43
N THR A 3 2.78 -34.52 56.57
CA THR A 3 1.31 -34.54 56.73
C THR A 3 0.58 -35.15 55.54
N LYS A 4 1.12 -35.04 54.34
CA LYS A 4 0.53 -35.58 53.11
C LYS A 4 0.82 -37.09 52.98
N SER A 5 2.06 -37.50 53.26
CA SER A 5 2.46 -38.92 53.30
C SER A 5 1.66 -39.70 54.36
N HIS A 6 1.38 -39.09 55.52
CA HIS A 6 0.50 -39.66 56.54
C HIS A 6 -0.96 -39.79 56.06
N ARG A 7 -1.53 -38.74 55.44
CA ARG A 7 -2.90 -38.76 54.90
C ARG A 7 -3.07 -39.75 53.75
N GLN A 8 -2.03 -39.97 52.94
CA GLN A 8 -2.02 -40.93 51.84
C GLN A 8 -1.75 -42.38 52.28
N GLY A 9 -1.54 -42.63 53.58
CA GLY A 9 -1.35 -43.97 54.14
C GLY A 9 0.07 -44.53 53.94
N HIS A 10 1.02 -43.70 53.53
CA HIS A 10 2.42 -44.10 53.34
C HIS A 10 3.22 -44.11 54.65
N MET A 11 2.58 -43.78 55.78
CA MET A 11 3.16 -43.83 57.13
C MET A 11 2.20 -44.56 58.08
N VAL A 12 2.76 -45.31 59.03
CA VAL A 12 1.99 -46.02 60.05
C VAL A 12 1.32 -45.00 60.98
N LYS A 13 0.00 -45.10 61.14
CA LYS A 13 -0.77 -44.20 62.00
C LYS A 13 -0.63 -44.62 63.46
N VAL A 14 -0.19 -43.69 64.30
CA VAL A 14 -0.05 -43.88 65.74
C VAL A 14 -0.75 -42.70 66.42
N ASP A 15 -2.03 -42.86 66.74
CA ASP A 15 -2.95 -41.77 67.09
C ASP A 15 -2.43 -40.77 68.15
N TRP A 16 -1.75 -41.26 69.19
CA TRP A 16 -1.23 -40.39 70.25
C TRP A 16 0.00 -39.59 69.78
N LEU A 17 0.88 -40.22 69.00
CA LEU A 17 2.10 -39.62 68.48
C LEU A 17 1.77 -38.63 67.35
N ASP A 18 0.86 -39.01 66.44
CA ASP A 18 0.42 -38.19 65.33
C ASP A 18 -0.18 -36.86 65.81
N ARG A 19 -1.00 -36.89 66.87
CA ARG A 19 -1.57 -35.67 67.47
C ARG A 19 -0.50 -34.74 68.04
N LEU A 20 0.53 -35.29 68.68
CA LEU A 20 1.67 -34.53 69.19
C LEU A 20 2.52 -33.96 68.05
N THR A 21 2.85 -34.77 67.05
CA THR A 21 3.69 -34.38 65.93
C THR A 21 3.01 -33.34 65.03
N PHE A 22 1.72 -33.47 64.73
CA PHE A 22 1.02 -32.45 63.93
C PHE A 22 0.86 -31.13 64.66
N ARG A 23 0.60 -31.18 65.98
CA ARG A 23 0.56 -29.97 66.80
C ARG A 23 1.91 -29.27 66.84
N GLU A 24 3.01 -30.01 66.95
CA GLU A 24 4.36 -29.43 66.94
C GLU A 24 4.70 -28.82 65.57
N ILE A 25 4.35 -29.49 64.47
CA ILE A 25 4.54 -28.96 63.10
C ILE A 25 3.76 -27.65 62.90
N GLU A 26 2.52 -27.58 63.41
CA GLU A 26 1.71 -26.37 63.34
C GLU A 26 2.31 -25.22 64.16
N MET A 27 2.80 -25.53 65.37
CA MET A 27 3.49 -24.56 66.22
C MET A 27 4.81 -24.06 65.61
N ILE A 28 5.57 -24.92 64.92
CA ILE A 28 6.78 -24.52 64.19
C ILE A 28 6.41 -23.58 63.05
N ASN A 29 5.40 -23.93 62.24
CA ASN A 29 4.94 -23.08 61.14
C ASN A 29 4.41 -21.72 61.63
N GLU A 30 3.66 -21.67 62.72
CA GLU A 30 3.22 -20.40 63.31
C GLU A 30 4.38 -19.58 63.87
N ARG A 31 5.36 -20.23 64.51
CA ARG A 31 6.54 -19.54 65.05
C ARG A 31 7.34 -18.89 63.93
N GLU A 32 7.61 -19.62 62.84
CA GLU A 32 8.33 -19.08 61.69
C GLU A 32 7.57 -17.94 61.00
N LYS A 33 6.24 -18.06 60.86
CA LYS A 33 5.38 -16.98 60.32
C LYS A 33 5.43 -15.72 61.18
N ARG A 34 5.49 -15.86 62.51
CA ARG A 34 5.52 -14.71 63.44
C ARG A 34 6.91 -14.09 63.58
N SER A 35 7.97 -14.86 63.39
CA SER A 35 9.36 -14.39 63.55
C SER A 35 9.92 -13.68 62.32
N SER A 36 9.19 -13.66 61.21
CA SER A 36 9.71 -13.14 59.95
C SER A 36 8.90 -11.98 59.41
N ASN A 37 9.62 -11.03 58.83
CA ASN A 37 9.10 -9.80 58.26
C ASN A 37 8.81 -9.91 56.74
N PHE A 38 8.90 -11.11 56.17
CA PHE A 38 8.69 -11.36 54.74
C PHE A 38 7.41 -12.18 54.50
N MET A 39 6.74 -11.95 53.35
CA MET A 39 5.64 -12.83 52.91
C MET A 39 6.17 -14.22 52.57
N TYR A 40 5.45 -15.25 52.99
CA TYR A 40 5.75 -16.64 52.67
C TYR A 40 4.75 -17.19 51.67
N LEU A 41 5.25 -17.79 50.59
CA LEU A 41 4.48 -18.58 49.66
C LEU A 41 4.95 -20.03 49.73
N MET A 42 4.05 -20.94 50.12
CA MET A 42 4.33 -22.36 50.10
C MET A 42 3.91 -22.93 48.75
N ILE A 43 4.87 -23.16 47.86
CA ILE A 43 4.63 -23.75 46.55
C ILE A 43 4.88 -25.25 46.62
N GLU A 44 3.86 -26.05 46.31
CA GLU A 44 4.00 -27.50 46.21
C GLU A 44 4.15 -27.91 44.73
N PHE A 45 5.32 -28.38 44.35
CA PHE A 45 5.55 -28.92 43.01
C PHE A 45 5.03 -30.36 42.91
N ARG A 46 4.35 -30.69 41.80
CA ARG A 46 3.94 -32.06 41.50
C ARG A 46 5.17 -32.86 41.04
N CYS A 47 5.44 -33.97 41.71
CA CYS A 47 6.46 -34.92 41.29
C CYS A 47 5.86 -36.02 40.41
N VAL A 48 6.63 -36.49 39.42
CA VAL A 48 6.33 -37.65 38.58
C VAL A 48 7.37 -38.72 38.84
N LYS A 49 6.93 -39.97 38.93
CA LYS A 49 7.83 -41.13 39.02
C LYS A 49 8.15 -41.64 37.62
N CYS A 50 9.43 -41.71 37.31
CA CYS A 50 9.95 -42.41 36.14
C CYS A 50 11.05 -43.36 36.63
N ASP A 51 10.96 -44.64 36.29
CA ASP A 51 11.93 -45.70 36.66
C ASP A 51 12.31 -45.70 38.15
N ASP A 52 11.28 -45.68 39.01
CA ASP A 52 11.40 -45.66 40.48
C ASP A 52 12.14 -44.47 41.11
N LYS A 53 12.44 -43.43 40.32
CA LYS A 53 12.97 -42.14 40.81
C LYS A 53 11.90 -41.05 40.71
N GLU A 54 11.76 -40.25 41.75
CA GLU A 54 10.87 -39.10 41.77
C GLU A 54 11.57 -37.87 41.19
N TYR A 55 10.95 -37.27 40.18
CA TYR A 55 11.39 -36.02 39.56
C TYR A 55 10.37 -34.92 39.83
N GLY A 56 10.83 -33.75 40.27
CA GLY A 56 9.99 -32.56 40.37
C GLY A 56 9.79 -31.94 38.98
N ILE A 57 8.56 -31.64 38.58
CA ILE A 57 8.32 -30.91 37.33
C ILE A 57 8.66 -29.44 37.56
N VAL A 58 9.63 -28.93 36.80
CA VAL A 58 9.93 -27.50 36.72
C VAL A 58 9.60 -27.04 35.31
N TYR A 59 8.71 -26.06 35.19
CA TYR A 59 8.45 -25.38 33.93
C TYR A 59 9.56 -24.34 33.72
N TYR A 60 10.26 -24.41 32.60
CA TYR A 60 11.29 -23.46 32.22
C TYR A 60 10.79 -22.67 31.02
N GLU A 61 10.63 -21.36 31.21
CA GLU A 61 10.36 -20.40 30.14
C GLU A 61 11.65 -19.64 29.84
N LYS A 62 12.04 -19.63 28.58
CA LYS A 62 13.20 -18.88 28.14
C LYS A 62 12.83 -17.40 28.19
N ASP A 63 13.63 -16.59 28.89
CA ASP A 63 13.46 -15.13 29.08
C ASP A 63 12.38 -14.69 30.10
N GLY A 64 11.92 -15.59 30.99
CA GLY A 64 10.94 -15.27 32.05
C GLY A 64 11.42 -14.30 33.16
N ASP A 65 12.70 -13.90 33.15
CA ASP A 65 13.31 -12.96 34.10
C ASP A 65 13.22 -11.48 33.65
N GLU A 66 12.58 -11.17 32.51
CA GLU A 66 12.29 -9.78 32.16
C GLU A 66 11.26 -9.18 33.12
N SER A 67 11.76 -8.57 34.20
CA SER A 67 10.97 -7.85 35.17
C SER A 67 10.28 -6.64 34.52
N SER A 68 9.01 -6.79 34.13
CA SER A 68 8.16 -5.66 33.79
C SER A 68 7.83 -4.88 35.08
N PRO A 69 8.18 -3.59 35.20
CA PRO A 69 7.86 -2.81 36.39
C PRO A 69 6.35 -2.55 36.43
N ILE A 70 5.63 -3.29 37.27
CA ILE A 70 4.22 -3.02 37.55
C ILE A 70 4.16 -1.73 38.39
N LEU A 71 3.78 -0.62 37.76
CA LEU A 71 3.44 0.61 38.47
C LEU A 71 2.17 0.38 39.31
N THR A 72 2.30 0.40 40.62
CA THR A 72 1.22 0.16 41.60
C THR A 72 0.31 1.38 41.84
N SER A 73 0.35 2.40 40.98
CA SER A 73 -0.52 3.58 41.09
C SER A 73 -1.13 3.96 39.75
N SER A 74 -2.26 3.36 39.40
CA SER A 74 -3.18 3.84 38.36
C SER A 74 -4.58 3.30 38.67
N GLU A 75 -5.63 4.10 38.50
CA GLU A 75 -7.05 3.66 38.66
C GLU A 75 -7.45 2.52 37.70
N ILE A 76 -6.61 2.23 36.70
CA ILE A 76 -6.75 1.14 35.75
C ILE A 76 -5.58 0.16 35.93
N VAL A 77 -5.89 -1.05 36.40
CA VAL A 77 -4.92 -2.15 36.51
C VAL A 77 -4.85 -2.88 35.17
N LYS A 78 -3.67 -2.88 34.55
CA LYS A 78 -3.40 -3.77 33.41
C LYS A 78 -3.13 -5.17 33.94
N ILE A 79 -4.07 -6.09 33.70
CA ILE A 79 -3.88 -7.51 34.00
C ILE A 79 -3.25 -8.16 32.77
N PRO A 80 -2.03 -8.71 32.86
CA PRO A 80 -1.50 -9.54 31.78
C PRO A 80 -2.35 -10.80 31.68
N ASP A 81 -3.07 -10.95 30.57
CA ASP A 81 -3.76 -12.18 30.24
C ASP A 81 -2.85 -13.05 29.35
N PRO A 82 -2.23 -14.10 29.91
CA PRO A 82 -1.33 -14.98 29.16
C PRO A 82 -2.06 -15.78 28.06
N GLN A 83 -3.40 -15.81 28.08
CA GLN A 83 -4.23 -16.50 27.09
C GLN A 83 -4.73 -15.57 25.97
N MET A 84 -4.55 -14.25 26.08
CA MET A 84 -5.10 -13.28 25.13
C MET A 84 -4.55 -13.44 23.70
N SER A 85 -3.39 -14.09 23.54
CA SER A 85 -2.80 -14.43 22.23
C SER A 85 -2.80 -15.93 21.93
N MET A 86 -3.43 -16.75 22.78
CA MET A 86 -3.54 -18.19 22.57
C MET A 86 -4.84 -18.54 21.83
N GLU A 87 -4.79 -19.57 21.00
CA GLU A 87 -5.96 -20.11 20.32
C GLU A 87 -6.99 -20.61 21.35
N ASN A 88 -8.25 -20.21 21.20
CA ASN A 88 -9.33 -20.75 22.02
C ASN A 88 -9.56 -22.23 21.65
N LEU A 89 -9.07 -23.14 22.50
CA LEU A 89 -9.15 -24.59 22.26
C LEU A 89 -10.59 -25.11 22.15
N VAL A 90 -11.57 -24.45 22.79
CA VAL A 90 -12.99 -24.82 22.71
C VAL A 90 -13.52 -24.50 21.32
N GLU A 91 -13.21 -23.31 20.80
CA GLU A 91 -13.58 -22.90 19.45
C GLU A 91 -12.85 -23.75 18.40
N SER A 92 -11.54 -23.99 18.56
CA SER A 92 -10.76 -24.87 17.68
C SER A 92 -11.35 -26.28 17.61
N LYS A 93 -11.77 -26.84 18.76
CA LYS A 93 -12.44 -28.14 18.82
C LYS A 93 -13.82 -28.10 18.17
N HIS A 94 -14.63 -27.07 18.44
CA HIS A 94 -15.94 -26.91 17.82
C HIS A 94 -15.83 -26.83 16.29
N HIS A 95 -14.90 -26.02 15.79
CA HIS A 95 -14.61 -25.83 14.38
C HIS A 95 -14.20 -27.14 13.69
N LYS A 96 -13.25 -27.87 14.27
CA LYS A 96 -12.83 -29.20 13.78
C LYS A 96 -13.98 -30.21 13.75
N LEU A 97 -14.92 -30.12 14.69
CA LEU A 97 -16.11 -30.99 14.72
C LEU A 97 -17.17 -30.57 13.69
N ALA A 98 -17.45 -29.27 13.57
CA ALA A 98 -18.41 -28.71 12.62
C ALA A 98 -18.01 -29.00 11.17
N ARG A 99 -16.70 -29.01 10.88
CA ARG A 99 -16.13 -29.26 9.55
C ARG A 99 -15.73 -30.72 9.32
N SER A 100 -15.93 -31.60 10.31
CA SER A 100 -15.52 -33.00 10.21
C SER A 100 -16.25 -33.71 9.06
N LEU A 101 -15.48 -34.33 8.16
CA LEU A 101 -15.95 -35.14 7.03
C LEU A 101 -16.81 -36.36 7.43
N ARG A 102 -16.96 -36.66 8.73
CA ARG A 102 -17.96 -37.62 9.22
C ARG A 102 -19.39 -37.16 8.96
N SER A 103 -19.59 -35.88 8.63
CA SER A 103 -20.86 -35.28 8.22
C SER A 103 -21.27 -35.59 6.76
N GLY A 104 -20.64 -36.56 6.08
CA GLY A 104 -21.21 -37.24 4.91
C GLY A 104 -21.43 -36.44 3.60
N PRO A 105 -21.84 -37.12 2.50
CA PRO A 105 -22.04 -36.54 1.16
C PRO A 105 -23.28 -35.61 1.02
N SER A 106 -23.99 -35.33 2.11
CA SER A 106 -25.25 -34.57 2.15
C SER A 106 -25.11 -33.06 1.96
N ASP A 107 -23.88 -32.52 1.95
CA ASP A 107 -23.61 -31.08 1.82
C ASP A 107 -23.84 -30.54 0.39
N HIS A 108 -23.73 -31.38 -0.65
CA HIS A 108 -23.83 -30.94 -2.04
C HIS A 108 -25.21 -30.39 -2.42
N ASP A 109 -26.26 -30.93 -1.80
CA ASP A 109 -27.66 -30.54 -2.05
C ASP A 109 -28.20 -29.54 -1.01
N LEU A 110 -27.35 -29.08 -0.09
CA LEU A 110 -27.76 -28.27 1.05
C LEU A 110 -28.09 -26.84 0.59
N LYS A 111 -29.36 -26.46 0.68
CA LYS A 111 -29.83 -25.10 0.38
C LYS A 111 -30.16 -24.33 1.66
N PRO A 112 -29.70 -23.07 1.80
CA PRO A 112 -30.04 -22.27 2.95
C PRO A 112 -31.54 -21.91 2.92
N ASN A 113 -32.15 -21.79 4.11
CA ASN A 113 -33.49 -21.18 4.22
C ASN A 113 -33.40 -19.66 4.01
N ALA A 114 -34.55 -18.98 3.93
CA ALA A 114 -34.59 -17.54 3.64
C ALA A 114 -33.75 -16.70 4.63
N ALA A 115 -33.88 -16.96 5.94
CA ALA A 115 -33.14 -16.23 6.97
C ALA A 115 -31.62 -16.47 6.87
N THR A 116 -31.20 -17.72 6.66
CA THR A 116 -29.79 -18.05 6.48
C THR A 116 -29.21 -17.45 5.19
N ARG A 117 -30.00 -17.39 4.12
CA ARG A 117 -29.58 -16.74 2.87
C ARG A 117 -29.35 -15.24 3.08
N ASP A 118 -30.23 -14.57 3.81
CA ASP A 118 -30.09 -13.14 4.09
C ASP A 118 -28.85 -12.88 4.97
N GLN A 119 -28.58 -13.75 5.95
CA GLN A 119 -27.35 -13.72 6.74
C GLN A 119 -26.08 -13.94 5.89
N LEU A 120 -26.09 -14.91 4.97
CA LEU A 120 -24.99 -15.15 4.04
C LEU A 120 -24.75 -13.93 3.14
N ASN A 121 -25.82 -13.28 2.65
CA ASN A 121 -25.70 -12.08 1.84
C ASN A 121 -25.06 -10.91 2.62
N ILE A 122 -25.36 -10.77 3.91
CA ILE A 122 -24.70 -9.79 4.79
C ILE A 122 -23.20 -10.09 4.88
N ILE A 123 -22.81 -11.34 5.15
CA ILE A 123 -21.40 -11.76 5.24
C ILE A 123 -20.66 -11.51 3.91
N VAL A 124 -21.30 -11.82 2.77
CA VAL A 124 -20.73 -11.58 1.43
C VAL A 124 -20.53 -10.09 1.15
N SER A 125 -21.42 -9.23 1.66
CA SER A 125 -21.33 -7.77 1.51
C SER A 125 -20.24 -7.11 2.36
N TYR A 126 -19.62 -7.85 3.28
CA TYR A 126 -18.58 -7.30 4.15
C TYR A 126 -17.38 -6.76 3.36
N PRO A 127 -16.75 -5.66 3.82
CA PRO A 127 -15.57 -5.12 3.17
C PRO A 127 -14.37 -6.09 3.29
N PRO A 128 -13.34 -5.95 2.44
CA PRO A 128 -12.17 -6.84 2.44
C PRO A 128 -11.43 -6.91 3.79
N THR A 129 -11.48 -5.86 4.61
CA THR A 129 -10.76 -5.86 5.91
C THR A 129 -11.52 -6.56 7.04
N LYS A 130 -12.82 -6.82 6.87
CA LYS A 130 -13.65 -7.39 7.94
C LYS A 130 -13.26 -8.85 8.15
N GLN A 131 -12.72 -9.13 9.33
CA GLN A 131 -12.46 -10.51 9.78
C GLN A 131 -13.79 -11.19 10.11
N LEU A 132 -13.94 -12.42 9.62
CA LEU A 132 -15.12 -13.25 9.86
C LEU A 132 -14.97 -13.95 11.22
N THR A 133 -16.04 -13.99 12.01
CA THR A 133 -16.06 -14.78 13.26
C THR A 133 -16.05 -16.28 12.95
N TYR A 134 -15.67 -17.12 13.90
CA TYR A 134 -15.69 -18.58 13.70
C TYR A 134 -17.07 -19.11 13.31
N GLU A 135 -18.15 -18.55 13.88
CA GLU A 135 -19.53 -18.92 13.53
C GLU A 135 -19.88 -18.54 12.08
N GLU A 136 -19.48 -17.35 11.64
CA GLU A 136 -19.66 -16.90 10.26
C GLU A 136 -18.86 -17.78 9.29
N GLN A 137 -17.62 -18.14 9.66
CA GLN A 137 -16.78 -19.03 8.85
C GLN A 137 -17.38 -20.43 8.72
N ASP A 138 -17.90 -21.00 9.81
CA ASP A 138 -18.54 -22.32 9.80
C ASP A 138 -19.84 -22.30 8.97
N LEU A 139 -20.58 -21.18 9.00
CA LEU A 139 -21.77 -21.00 8.17
C LEU A 139 -21.44 -20.93 6.68
N VAL A 140 -20.42 -20.15 6.30
CA VAL A 140 -19.91 -20.06 4.93
C VAL A 140 -19.39 -21.42 4.46
N TRP A 141 -18.62 -22.12 5.30
CA TRP A 141 -18.12 -23.46 5.00
C TRP A 141 -19.27 -24.44 4.76
N LYS A 142 -20.30 -24.46 5.62
CA LYS A 142 -21.45 -25.36 5.50
C LYS A 142 -22.20 -25.19 4.17
N PHE A 143 -22.38 -23.95 3.69
CA PHE A 143 -23.09 -23.66 2.44
C PHE A 143 -22.15 -23.38 1.25
N ARG A 144 -20.89 -23.79 1.32
CA ARG A 144 -19.87 -23.55 0.28
C ARG A 144 -20.30 -23.92 -1.13
N TYR A 145 -21.01 -25.05 -1.32
CA TYR A 145 -21.50 -25.48 -2.63
C TYR A 145 -22.61 -24.56 -3.18
N TYR A 146 -23.50 -24.05 -2.32
CA TYR A 146 -24.52 -23.08 -2.71
C TYR A 146 -23.88 -21.75 -3.15
N LEU A 147 -22.84 -21.33 -2.44
CA LEU A 147 -22.13 -20.07 -2.68
C LEU A 147 -21.28 -20.06 -3.96
N THR A 148 -21.00 -21.23 -4.56
CA THR A 148 -20.21 -21.33 -5.81
C THR A 148 -20.75 -20.48 -6.97
N ASN A 149 -22.06 -20.19 -6.98
CA ASN A 149 -22.70 -19.36 -8.00
C ASN A 149 -22.54 -17.84 -7.75
N GLN A 150 -22.06 -17.43 -6.57
CA GLN A 150 -21.84 -16.04 -6.19
C GLN A 150 -20.35 -15.70 -6.25
N GLU A 151 -19.93 -14.90 -7.24
CA GLU A 151 -18.53 -14.52 -7.44
C GLU A 151 -17.91 -13.81 -6.21
N LYS A 152 -18.65 -12.86 -5.62
CA LYS A 152 -18.22 -12.08 -4.44
C LYS A 152 -18.07 -12.89 -3.16
N ALA A 153 -18.65 -14.10 -3.12
CA ALA A 153 -18.54 -15.00 -1.97
C ALA A 153 -17.19 -15.74 -1.94
N LEU A 154 -16.45 -15.78 -3.07
CA LEU A 154 -15.21 -16.55 -3.17
C LEU A 154 -14.14 -16.08 -2.17
N THR A 155 -13.90 -14.77 -2.06
CA THR A 155 -12.90 -14.25 -1.12
C THR A 155 -13.27 -14.55 0.33
N LYS A 156 -14.57 -14.50 0.66
CA LYS A 156 -15.06 -14.86 2.00
C LYS A 156 -14.86 -16.35 2.27
N PHE A 157 -15.16 -17.21 1.29
CA PHE A 157 -14.93 -18.64 1.40
C PHE A 157 -13.45 -18.97 1.63
N LEU A 158 -12.54 -18.39 0.83
CA LEU A 158 -11.11 -18.65 0.96
C LEU A 158 -10.52 -18.18 2.30
N LYS A 159 -11.10 -17.13 2.91
CA LYS A 159 -10.76 -16.70 4.27
C LYS A 159 -11.19 -17.68 5.37
N CYS A 160 -12.19 -18.51 5.09
CA CYS A 160 -12.67 -19.50 6.05
C CYS A 160 -11.78 -20.76 6.06
N VAL A 161 -10.97 -20.99 5.02
CA VAL A 161 -10.20 -22.23 4.84
C VAL A 161 -9.01 -22.25 5.80
N ASN A 162 -8.85 -23.34 6.55
CA ASN A 162 -7.59 -23.57 7.27
C ASN A 162 -6.57 -24.24 6.32
N TRP A 163 -5.61 -23.45 5.84
CA TRP A 163 -4.61 -23.90 4.87
C TRP A 163 -3.58 -24.88 5.43
N ASP A 164 -3.45 -24.98 6.75
CA ASP A 164 -2.55 -25.95 7.42
C ASP A 164 -3.13 -27.37 7.42
N LEU A 165 -4.44 -27.52 7.18
CA LEU A 165 -5.12 -28.80 7.08
C LEU A 165 -5.17 -29.26 5.61
N PRO A 166 -4.40 -30.31 5.21
CA PRO A 166 -4.29 -30.70 3.81
C PRO A 166 -5.63 -31.13 3.19
N GLN A 167 -6.55 -31.68 3.98
CA GLN A 167 -7.87 -32.06 3.49
C GLN A 167 -8.75 -30.85 3.15
N GLU A 168 -8.77 -29.83 4.03
CA GLU A 168 -9.53 -28.59 3.77
C GLU A 168 -8.94 -27.83 2.59
N ALA A 169 -7.61 -27.69 2.55
CA ALA A 169 -6.91 -27.07 1.43
C ALA A 169 -7.25 -27.76 0.11
N LYS A 170 -7.20 -29.10 0.05
CA LYS A 170 -7.56 -29.85 -1.17
C LYS A 170 -9.00 -29.59 -1.61
N GLN A 171 -9.96 -29.64 -0.70
CA GLN A 171 -11.37 -29.40 -1.01
C GLN A 171 -11.61 -27.96 -1.48
N ALA A 172 -10.95 -26.98 -0.86
CA ALA A 172 -11.03 -25.58 -1.25
C ALA A 172 -10.49 -25.36 -2.66
N LEU A 173 -9.37 -26.00 -3.02
CA LEU A 173 -8.80 -25.92 -4.37
C LEU A 173 -9.67 -26.60 -5.43
N GLU A 174 -10.32 -27.73 -5.11
CA GLU A 174 -11.29 -28.35 -6.01
C GLU A 174 -12.54 -27.48 -6.23
N LEU A 175 -12.98 -26.75 -5.20
CA LEU A 175 -14.08 -25.79 -5.29
C LEU A 175 -13.69 -24.53 -6.04
N LEU A 176 -12.44 -24.05 -5.90
CA LEU A 176 -11.94 -22.88 -6.59
C LEU A 176 -12.09 -23.02 -8.12
N GLY A 177 -11.76 -24.18 -8.68
CA GLY A 177 -11.92 -24.47 -10.11
C GLY A 177 -13.37 -24.68 -10.58
N LYS A 178 -14.34 -24.76 -9.66
CA LYS A 178 -15.78 -24.86 -9.96
C LYS A 178 -16.54 -23.59 -9.63
N TRP A 179 -15.90 -22.64 -8.94
CA TRP A 179 -16.53 -21.39 -8.53
C TRP A 179 -16.78 -20.52 -9.75
N LYS A 180 -17.85 -19.72 -9.71
CA LYS A 180 -18.05 -18.67 -10.71
C LYS A 180 -16.80 -17.77 -10.75
N PRO A 181 -16.20 -17.50 -11.92
CA PRO A 181 -15.00 -16.68 -12.01
C PRO A 181 -15.21 -15.31 -11.34
N MET A 182 -14.22 -14.87 -10.56
CA MET A 182 -14.30 -13.60 -9.82
C MET A 182 -13.91 -12.39 -10.68
N ASP A 183 -14.29 -11.20 -10.25
CA ASP A 183 -13.89 -9.95 -10.89
C ASP A 183 -12.38 -9.69 -10.72
N VAL A 184 -11.79 -8.90 -11.63
CA VAL A 184 -10.36 -8.57 -11.62
C VAL A 184 -10.01 -7.81 -10.33
N GLU A 185 -10.87 -6.89 -9.91
CA GLU A 185 -10.71 -6.06 -8.73
C GLU A 185 -10.66 -6.87 -7.43
N ASP A 186 -11.46 -7.93 -7.35
CA ASP A 186 -11.49 -8.83 -6.21
C ASP A 186 -10.28 -9.78 -6.20
N SER A 187 -9.68 -10.08 -7.36
CA SER A 187 -8.47 -10.91 -7.45
C SER A 187 -7.24 -10.27 -6.80
N LEU A 188 -7.20 -8.93 -6.71
CA LEU A 188 -6.15 -8.20 -6.00
C LEU A 188 -6.10 -8.55 -4.51
N GLU A 189 -7.23 -8.89 -3.89
CA GLU A 189 -7.30 -9.33 -2.49
C GLU A 189 -6.49 -10.61 -2.28
N LEU A 190 -6.57 -11.54 -3.25
CA LEU A 190 -5.89 -12.84 -3.23
C LEU A 190 -4.37 -12.73 -3.42
N LEU A 191 -3.86 -11.55 -3.79
CA LEU A 191 -2.44 -11.27 -3.89
C LEU A 191 -1.87 -10.60 -2.63
N SER A 192 -2.70 -10.30 -1.62
CA SER A 192 -2.25 -9.74 -0.34
C SER A 192 -1.51 -10.77 0.53
N SER A 193 -0.92 -10.30 1.62
CA SER A 193 -0.21 -11.12 2.62
C SER A 193 -1.09 -12.20 3.27
N HIS A 194 -2.42 -12.04 3.26
CA HIS A 194 -3.36 -12.99 3.84
C HIS A 194 -3.43 -14.33 3.09
N PHE A 195 -3.04 -14.37 1.82
CA PHE A 195 -3.13 -15.55 0.97
C PHE A 195 -1.76 -15.99 0.48
N THR A 196 -1.22 -17.02 1.13
CA THR A 196 0.11 -17.59 0.83
C THR A 196 0.05 -18.84 -0.04
N ASN A 197 -1.14 -19.44 -0.22
CA ASN A 197 -1.29 -20.67 -0.98
C ASN A 197 -0.95 -20.44 -2.47
N PRO A 198 0.03 -21.17 -3.06
CA PRO A 198 0.48 -20.93 -4.43
C PRO A 198 -0.62 -21.07 -5.48
N THR A 199 -1.55 -22.03 -5.31
CA THR A 199 -2.63 -22.26 -6.29
C THR A 199 -3.65 -21.11 -6.27
N VAL A 200 -3.97 -20.57 -5.10
CA VAL A 200 -4.84 -19.37 -4.98
C VAL A 200 -4.20 -18.17 -5.66
N ARG A 201 -2.89 -17.97 -5.48
CA ARG A 201 -2.16 -16.87 -6.12
C ARG A 201 -2.08 -17.04 -7.64
N ARG A 202 -1.87 -18.26 -8.14
CA ARG A 202 -1.93 -18.54 -9.59
C ARG A 202 -3.33 -18.33 -10.17
N TYR A 203 -4.39 -18.67 -9.43
CA TYR A 203 -5.76 -18.32 -9.82
C TYR A 203 -5.94 -16.79 -9.90
N ALA A 204 -5.46 -16.04 -8.92
CA ALA A 204 -5.50 -14.57 -8.95
C ALA A 204 -4.77 -14.00 -10.18
N VAL A 205 -3.59 -14.53 -10.51
CA VAL A 205 -2.86 -14.16 -11.74
C VAL A 205 -3.65 -14.52 -13.00
N ALA A 206 -4.32 -15.68 -13.05
CA ALA A 206 -5.18 -16.06 -14.18
C ALA A 206 -6.38 -15.10 -14.35
N ARG A 207 -6.92 -14.54 -13.25
CA ARG A 207 -7.93 -13.47 -13.33
C ARG A 207 -7.32 -12.16 -13.85
N LEU A 208 -6.15 -11.75 -13.36
CA LEU A 208 -5.43 -10.57 -13.84
C LEU A 208 -5.04 -10.66 -15.32
N GLN A 209 -4.81 -11.86 -15.86
CA GLN A 209 -4.54 -12.05 -17.30
C GLN A 209 -5.70 -11.57 -18.19
N GLN A 210 -6.93 -11.55 -17.68
CA GLN A 210 -8.11 -11.07 -18.40
C GLN A 210 -8.22 -9.54 -18.43
N ALA A 211 -7.52 -8.84 -17.53
CA ALA A 211 -7.47 -7.39 -17.52
C ALA A 211 -6.68 -6.88 -18.73
N ASP A 212 -7.11 -5.73 -19.27
CA ASP A 212 -6.34 -5.04 -20.30
C ASP A 212 -5.09 -4.37 -19.71
N ASP A 213 -4.21 -3.86 -20.58
CA ASP A 213 -2.99 -3.20 -20.12
C ASP A 213 -3.26 -1.85 -19.43
N GLU A 214 -4.41 -1.24 -19.67
CA GLU A 214 -4.78 0.06 -19.10
C GLU A 214 -5.17 -0.08 -17.62
N ASP A 215 -5.99 -1.07 -17.30
CA ASP A 215 -6.34 -1.45 -15.94
C ASP A 215 -5.13 -2.03 -15.21
N LEU A 216 -4.34 -2.88 -15.87
CA LEU A 216 -3.12 -3.44 -15.27
C LEU A 216 -2.13 -2.34 -14.88
N LEU A 217 -1.99 -1.28 -15.70
CA LEU A 217 -1.13 -0.14 -15.39
C LEU A 217 -1.61 0.63 -14.15
N MET A 218 -2.93 0.66 -13.90
CA MET A 218 -3.48 1.27 -12.69
C MET A 218 -3.17 0.46 -11.43
N TYR A 219 -2.93 -0.84 -11.52
CA TYR A 219 -2.64 -1.69 -10.36
C TYR A 219 -1.14 -2.03 -10.22
N LEU A 220 -0.33 -1.70 -11.24
CA LEU A 220 1.05 -2.15 -11.37
C LEU A 220 1.92 -1.79 -10.16
N LEU A 221 1.73 -0.60 -9.58
CA LEU A 221 2.48 -0.18 -8.39
C LEU A 221 2.25 -1.14 -7.22
N GLN A 222 0.99 -1.51 -6.98
CA GLN A 222 0.57 -2.44 -5.94
C GLN A 222 0.98 -3.88 -6.28
N LEU A 223 0.94 -4.28 -7.55
CA LEU A 223 1.38 -5.61 -7.99
C LEU A 223 2.89 -5.81 -7.81
N VAL A 224 3.70 -4.76 -7.98
CA VAL A 224 5.13 -4.82 -7.64
C VAL A 224 5.32 -5.05 -6.14
N GLN A 225 4.54 -4.40 -5.28
CA GLN A 225 4.57 -4.65 -3.83
C GLN A 225 4.09 -6.07 -3.48
N ALA A 226 3.10 -6.60 -4.19
CA ALA A 226 2.60 -7.95 -3.98
C ALA A 226 3.64 -9.06 -4.25
N LEU A 227 4.74 -8.75 -4.95
CA LEU A 227 5.87 -9.68 -5.12
C LEU A 227 6.52 -10.07 -3.78
N LYS A 228 6.40 -9.24 -2.74
CA LYS A 228 6.85 -9.54 -1.36
C LYS A 228 6.16 -10.77 -0.77
N TYR A 229 4.99 -11.13 -1.29
CA TYR A 229 4.18 -12.25 -0.82
C TYR A 229 4.25 -13.48 -1.74
N GLU A 230 5.06 -13.43 -2.81
CA GLU A 230 5.29 -14.56 -3.71
C GLU A 230 6.31 -15.55 -3.15
N ASN A 231 6.43 -16.72 -3.80
CA ASN A 231 7.47 -17.68 -3.48
C ASN A 231 8.83 -17.22 -4.06
N PHE A 232 9.79 -16.90 -3.19
CA PHE A 232 11.09 -16.37 -3.60
C PHE A 232 11.96 -17.41 -4.31
N ASP A 233 11.81 -18.69 -3.97
CA ASP A 233 12.55 -19.78 -4.60
C ASP A 233 12.08 -19.98 -6.05
N ASP A 234 10.76 -19.91 -6.32
CA ASP A 234 10.22 -19.97 -7.68
C ASP A 234 10.75 -18.82 -8.55
N ILE A 235 10.81 -17.59 -8.00
CA ILE A 235 11.37 -16.43 -8.68
C ILE A 235 12.85 -16.65 -9.01
N LYS A 236 13.63 -17.16 -8.04
CA LYS A 236 15.07 -17.44 -8.19
C LYS A 236 15.33 -18.57 -9.18
N ASN A 237 14.55 -19.65 -9.13
CA ASN A 237 14.65 -20.81 -10.02
C ASN A 237 14.31 -20.47 -11.47
N GLY A 238 13.53 -19.40 -11.71
CA GLY A 238 13.27 -18.89 -13.04
C GLY A 238 14.47 -18.21 -13.72
N LEU A 239 15.59 -18.00 -13.03
CA LEU A 239 16.82 -17.48 -13.63
C LEU A 239 17.60 -18.58 -14.34
N GLU A 240 18.04 -18.31 -15.56
CA GLU A 240 19.00 -19.20 -16.23
C GLU A 240 20.44 -18.95 -15.73
N PRO A 241 21.26 -20.00 -15.57
CA PRO A 241 22.64 -19.87 -15.11
C PRO A 241 23.48 -19.09 -16.13
N ASN A 242 24.20 -18.07 -15.65
CA ASN A 242 25.23 -17.41 -16.45
C ASN A 242 26.41 -18.37 -16.63
N LYS A 243 26.81 -18.65 -17.88
CA LYS A 243 28.00 -19.50 -18.19
C LYS A 243 29.35 -18.98 -17.64
N ARG A 244 29.37 -17.91 -16.83
CA ARG A 244 30.57 -17.43 -16.13
C ARG A 244 30.89 -18.20 -14.85
N ASP A 245 29.91 -18.84 -14.22
CA ASP A 245 30.13 -19.58 -12.97
C ASP A 245 30.71 -20.99 -13.20
N SER A 246 30.85 -21.42 -14.46
CA SER A 246 31.34 -22.75 -14.83
C SER A 246 32.84 -22.82 -15.13
N GLN A 247 33.59 -21.72 -14.99
CA GLN A 247 35.04 -21.70 -15.21
C GLN A 247 35.88 -21.55 -13.93
N SER A 248 35.27 -21.50 -12.75
CA SER A 248 35.97 -21.45 -11.46
C SER A 248 35.93 -22.75 -10.65
N SER A 249 35.33 -23.83 -11.17
CA SER A 249 35.25 -25.11 -10.47
C SER A 249 36.34 -26.10 -10.92
N MET A 250 37.60 -25.78 -10.64
CA MET A 250 38.66 -26.78 -10.42
C MET A 250 39.72 -26.19 -9.50
N SER A 251 39.41 -26.14 -8.21
CA SER A 251 40.35 -26.17 -7.08
C SER A 251 39.52 -26.29 -5.80
N GLU A 252 39.46 -27.50 -5.23
CA GLU A 252 38.93 -27.71 -3.89
C GLU A 252 39.86 -27.07 -2.85
N ASN A 253 39.32 -26.21 -1.97
CA ASN A 253 39.50 -26.36 -0.52
C ASN A 253 38.57 -25.43 0.26
N VAL A 254 37.86 -26.07 1.19
CA VAL A 254 37.12 -25.61 2.37
C VAL A 254 37.28 -24.12 2.75
N THR A 255 36.18 -23.35 2.66
CA THR A 255 35.62 -22.55 3.77
C THR A 255 34.25 -22.01 3.36
N THR A 256 33.27 -22.19 4.24
CA THR A 256 31.91 -21.66 4.11
C THR A 256 31.91 -20.14 4.27
N SER A 257 31.63 -19.40 3.21
CA SER A 257 31.23 -17.99 3.28
C SER A 257 30.18 -17.69 2.21
N GLY A 258 29.06 -17.11 2.64
CA GLY A 258 27.97 -16.70 1.78
C GLY A 258 28.39 -15.57 0.85
N THR A 259 27.89 -15.60 -0.38
CA THR A 259 27.97 -14.48 -1.33
C THR A 259 27.18 -13.30 -0.77
N ASN A 260 27.89 -12.26 -0.34
CA ASN A 260 27.31 -11.02 0.16
C ASN A 260 26.49 -10.33 -0.96
N GLY A 261 25.20 -10.06 -0.70
CA GLY A 261 24.34 -9.28 -1.60
C GLY A 261 24.75 -7.81 -1.80
N ALA A 262 25.86 -7.36 -1.19
CA ALA A 262 26.35 -5.99 -1.23
C ALA A 262 27.13 -5.60 -2.52
N GLU A 263 27.51 -6.57 -3.37
CA GLU A 263 28.34 -6.29 -4.57
C GLU A 263 27.55 -6.02 -5.87
N ILE A 264 26.21 -6.05 -5.85
CA ILE A 264 25.40 -5.93 -7.07
C ILE A 264 24.64 -4.60 -7.06
N ASP A 265 25.20 -3.61 -7.76
CA ASP A 265 24.54 -2.33 -8.05
C ASP A 265 23.35 -2.57 -9.01
N SER A 266 22.12 -2.38 -8.52
CA SER A 266 20.89 -2.65 -9.24
C SER A 266 20.78 -1.84 -10.54
N SER A 267 21.29 -0.61 -10.53
CA SER A 267 21.33 0.30 -11.69
C SER A 267 22.16 -0.25 -12.85
N GLN A 268 23.08 -1.18 -12.57
CA GLN A 268 23.99 -1.77 -13.54
C GLN A 268 23.50 -3.09 -14.17
N ILE A 269 22.37 -3.63 -13.69
CA ILE A 269 21.81 -4.92 -14.19
C ILE A 269 21.41 -4.85 -15.69
N MET A 270 21.12 -3.66 -16.20
CA MET A 270 20.77 -3.43 -17.61
C MET A 270 21.99 -3.23 -18.53
N ASN A 271 23.22 -3.17 -18.00
CA ASN A 271 24.42 -3.00 -18.82
C ASN A 271 24.63 -4.19 -19.80
N PRO A 272 25.20 -3.95 -20.99
CA PRO A 272 25.35 -4.98 -22.00
C PRO A 272 26.39 -6.04 -21.59
N VAL A 273 25.99 -7.32 -21.69
CA VAL A 273 26.91 -8.45 -21.82
C VAL A 273 27.02 -8.78 -23.30
N ALA A 274 28.23 -9.11 -23.78
CA ALA A 274 28.52 -9.35 -25.19
C ALA A 274 27.57 -10.40 -25.82
N PRO A 275 27.16 -10.23 -27.09
CA PRO A 275 26.22 -11.13 -27.74
C PRO A 275 26.92 -12.45 -28.11
N VAL A 276 26.35 -13.58 -27.71
CA VAL A 276 26.75 -14.90 -28.22
C VAL A 276 25.54 -15.55 -28.89
N SER A 277 25.65 -15.72 -30.20
CA SER A 277 24.69 -16.38 -31.07
C SER A 277 24.54 -17.87 -30.74
N SER A 278 23.30 -18.37 -30.68
CA SER A 278 22.98 -19.80 -30.78
C SER A 278 21.62 -20.01 -31.47
N PRO A 279 21.37 -21.18 -32.10
CA PRO A 279 20.33 -21.37 -33.12
C PRO A 279 18.94 -21.67 -32.51
N PRO A 280 17.86 -21.56 -33.29
CA PRO A 280 16.51 -21.76 -32.77
C PRO A 280 16.20 -23.26 -32.60
N LEU A 281 15.75 -23.65 -31.41
CA LEU A 281 15.11 -24.95 -31.19
C LEU A 281 13.60 -24.82 -31.39
N SER A 282 13.08 -25.56 -32.36
CA SER A 282 11.64 -25.76 -32.57
C SER A 282 11.08 -26.73 -31.53
N SER A 283 10.19 -26.29 -30.66
CA SER A 283 9.31 -27.18 -29.91
C SER A 283 7.90 -27.11 -30.48
N LYS A 284 7.45 -28.22 -31.07
CA LYS A 284 6.05 -28.44 -31.44
C LYS A 284 5.27 -28.72 -30.15
N THR A 285 4.42 -27.80 -29.73
CA THR A 285 3.39 -28.06 -28.73
C THR A 285 2.21 -28.75 -29.41
N LYS A 286 1.86 -29.94 -28.94
CA LYS A 286 0.57 -30.58 -29.23
C LYS A 286 -0.50 -29.86 -28.44
N GLU A 287 -1.51 -29.34 -29.12
CA GLU A 287 -2.72 -28.79 -28.54
C GLU A 287 -3.57 -29.90 -27.92
N PHE A 288 -3.98 -29.70 -26.67
CA PHE A 288 -5.19 -30.28 -26.07
C PHE A 288 -5.98 -29.10 -25.47
N PRO A 289 -7.30 -29.00 -25.71
CA PRO A 289 -8.11 -27.91 -25.18
C PRO A 289 -8.63 -28.21 -23.77
N ASP A 290 -8.91 -27.13 -23.03
CA ASP A 290 -9.79 -26.98 -21.86
C ASP A 290 -9.36 -27.62 -20.52
N ASN A 291 -8.31 -27.05 -19.92
CA ASN A 291 -8.20 -26.86 -18.47
C ASN A 291 -7.70 -25.42 -18.24
N GLU A 292 -8.31 -24.66 -17.33
CA GLU A 292 -7.86 -23.29 -17.02
C GLU A 292 -6.37 -23.30 -16.62
N ASN A 293 -5.51 -22.71 -17.47
CA ASN A 293 -4.05 -22.77 -17.32
C ASN A 293 -3.56 -21.93 -16.14
N PHE A 294 -3.40 -22.55 -14.96
CA PHE A 294 -2.76 -21.96 -13.78
C PHE A 294 -1.22 -22.05 -13.85
N ASP A 295 -0.61 -21.66 -14.97
CA ASP A 295 0.81 -21.94 -15.22
C ASP A 295 1.78 -20.83 -14.76
N GLN A 296 1.29 -19.60 -14.54
CA GLN A 296 2.15 -18.43 -14.28
C GLN A 296 2.03 -17.92 -12.84
N ASP A 297 3.17 -17.64 -12.22
CA ASP A 297 3.28 -16.82 -11.01
C ASP A 297 3.21 -15.32 -11.35
N LEU A 298 3.13 -14.46 -10.34
CA LEU A 298 2.96 -13.02 -10.54
C LEU A 298 4.18 -12.41 -11.26
N CYS A 299 5.40 -12.82 -10.88
CA CYS A 299 6.64 -12.33 -11.48
C CYS A 299 6.71 -12.62 -12.99
N THR A 300 6.42 -13.87 -13.39
CA THR A 300 6.43 -14.29 -14.79
C THR A 300 5.34 -13.61 -15.59
N PHE A 301 4.14 -13.43 -15.01
CA PHE A 301 3.05 -12.70 -15.63
C PHE A 301 3.42 -11.23 -15.91
N LEU A 302 3.91 -10.51 -14.90
CA LEU A 302 4.29 -9.09 -15.03
C LEU A 302 5.39 -8.90 -16.08
N ILE A 303 6.42 -9.76 -16.07
CA ILE A 303 7.50 -9.73 -17.07
C ILE A 303 6.95 -10.04 -18.47
N SER A 304 6.07 -11.04 -18.61
CA SER A 304 5.47 -11.41 -19.89
C SER A 304 4.66 -10.26 -20.50
N ARG A 305 3.85 -9.57 -19.69
CA ARG A 305 3.06 -8.39 -20.12
C ARG A 305 3.98 -7.21 -20.44
N ALA A 306 4.97 -6.94 -19.60
CA ALA A 306 5.95 -5.87 -19.84
C ALA A 306 6.72 -6.05 -21.17
N CYS A 307 7.14 -7.28 -21.51
CA CYS A 307 7.80 -7.51 -22.80
C CYS A 307 6.92 -7.20 -24.03
N LYS A 308 5.58 -7.16 -23.88
CA LYS A 308 4.64 -6.85 -24.97
C LYS A 308 4.25 -5.37 -25.03
N ASN A 309 4.47 -4.61 -23.96
CA ASN A 309 4.03 -3.22 -23.85
C ASN A 309 5.13 -2.34 -23.22
N SER A 310 5.67 -1.41 -24.02
CA SER A 310 6.77 -0.53 -23.61
C SER A 310 6.43 0.38 -22.43
N THR A 311 5.17 0.79 -22.29
CA THR A 311 4.73 1.62 -21.15
C THR A 311 4.74 0.80 -19.87
N LEU A 312 4.20 -0.43 -19.89
CA LEU A 312 4.25 -1.33 -18.74
C LEU A 312 5.70 -1.67 -18.37
N ALA A 313 6.57 -1.92 -19.36
CA ALA A 313 7.98 -2.18 -19.12
C ALA A 313 8.71 -1.01 -18.45
N ASN A 314 8.42 0.23 -18.86
CA ASN A 314 8.99 1.43 -18.25
C ASN A 314 8.61 1.54 -16.77
N TYR A 315 7.32 1.42 -16.44
CA TYR A 315 6.89 1.52 -15.05
C TYR A 315 7.33 0.32 -14.20
N LEU A 316 7.28 -0.91 -14.74
CA LEU A 316 7.81 -2.09 -14.04
C LEU A 316 9.29 -1.93 -13.71
N TYR A 317 10.10 -1.42 -14.66
CA TYR A 317 11.50 -1.13 -14.43
C TYR A 317 11.70 -0.14 -13.27
N TRP A 318 11.06 1.02 -13.34
CA TRP A 318 11.23 2.08 -12.35
C TRP A 318 10.64 1.73 -10.97
N TYR A 319 9.60 0.91 -10.90
CA TYR A 319 9.06 0.46 -9.62
C TYR A 319 9.98 -0.58 -8.96
N VAL A 320 10.49 -1.55 -9.72
CA VAL A 320 11.40 -2.58 -9.17
C VAL A 320 12.75 -1.97 -8.80
N ILE A 321 13.30 -1.02 -9.58
CA ILE A 321 14.60 -0.42 -9.27
C ILE A 321 14.56 0.37 -7.95
N VAL A 322 13.46 1.07 -7.66
CA VAL A 322 13.26 1.79 -6.40
C VAL A 322 13.24 0.82 -5.22
N GLU A 323 12.58 -0.33 -5.35
CA GLU A 323 12.59 -1.37 -4.32
C GLU A 323 13.96 -2.03 -4.15
N CYS A 324 14.74 -2.16 -5.24
CA CYS A 324 16.14 -2.60 -5.14
C CYS A 324 17.04 -1.60 -4.41
N GLU A 325 16.76 -0.29 -4.49
CA GLU A 325 17.54 0.76 -3.82
C GLU A 325 17.05 1.08 -2.39
N ASP A 326 15.98 0.44 -1.92
CA ASP A 326 15.46 0.66 -0.57
C ASP A 326 16.42 0.11 0.49
N GLN A 327 17.13 1.02 1.15
CA GLN A 327 18.10 0.70 2.20
C GLN A 327 17.44 0.14 3.45
N ASP A 328 16.18 0.49 3.74
CA ASP A 328 15.46 -0.05 4.90
C ASP A 328 15.13 -1.53 4.67
N THR A 329 14.64 -1.87 3.48
CA THR A 329 14.43 -3.27 3.06
C THR A 329 15.74 -4.05 3.06
N GLN A 330 16.83 -3.48 2.52
CA GLN A 330 18.13 -4.15 2.50
C GLN A 330 18.64 -4.52 3.90
N GLN A 331 18.33 -3.71 4.92
CA GLN A 331 18.77 -3.95 6.30
C GLN A 331 17.80 -4.84 7.09
N ARG A 332 16.49 -4.61 6.98
CA ARG A 332 15.47 -5.31 7.77
C ARG A 332 15.05 -6.65 7.16
N ASP A 333 14.97 -6.73 5.83
CA ASP A 333 14.59 -7.94 5.10
C ASP A 333 15.47 -8.18 3.86
N PRO A 334 16.70 -8.69 4.08
CA PRO A 334 17.64 -8.97 2.99
C PRO A 334 17.10 -9.98 1.97
N LYS A 335 16.17 -10.88 2.36
CA LYS A 335 15.59 -11.87 1.45
C LYS A 335 14.66 -11.20 0.43
N THR A 336 13.82 -10.27 0.89
CA THR A 336 12.97 -9.47 0.00
C THR A 336 13.80 -8.59 -0.92
N HIS A 337 14.88 -8.01 -0.42
CA HIS A 337 15.83 -7.27 -1.27
C HIS A 337 16.47 -8.17 -2.35
N GLU A 338 16.95 -9.38 -1.99
CA GLU A 338 17.46 -10.35 -2.97
C GLU A 338 16.38 -10.76 -3.99
N MET A 339 15.13 -10.92 -3.55
CA MET A 339 13.99 -11.23 -4.42
C MET A 339 13.82 -10.15 -5.50
N TYR A 340 13.78 -8.86 -5.15
CA TYR A 340 13.64 -7.80 -6.15
C TYR A 340 14.83 -7.73 -7.12
N LEU A 341 16.06 -7.97 -6.63
CA LEU A 341 17.22 -8.11 -7.51
C LEU A 341 17.04 -9.28 -8.49
N ASN A 342 16.51 -10.41 -8.04
CA ASN A 342 16.20 -11.56 -8.90
C ASN A 342 15.10 -11.23 -9.92
N VAL A 343 14.06 -10.48 -9.53
CA VAL A 343 13.02 -9.97 -10.45
C VAL A 343 13.64 -9.09 -11.53
N MET A 344 14.53 -8.16 -11.17
CA MET A 344 15.21 -7.30 -12.15
C MET A 344 16.11 -8.10 -13.09
N ARG A 345 16.83 -9.12 -12.59
CA ARG A 345 17.63 -10.04 -13.42
C ARG A 345 16.75 -10.86 -14.37
N ARG A 346 15.65 -11.43 -13.87
CA ARG A 346 14.64 -12.16 -14.66
C ARG A 346 14.11 -11.27 -15.78
N PHE A 347 13.78 -10.02 -15.48
CA PHE A 347 13.27 -9.07 -16.45
C PHE A 347 14.32 -8.73 -17.52
N SER A 348 15.56 -8.44 -17.12
CA SER A 348 16.68 -8.19 -18.03
C SER A 348 16.97 -9.40 -18.95
N GLN A 349 16.93 -10.63 -18.42
CA GLN A 349 17.07 -11.87 -19.20
C GLN A 349 15.92 -12.07 -20.20
N ALA A 350 14.68 -11.83 -19.80
CA ALA A 350 13.52 -11.92 -20.68
C ALA A 350 13.62 -10.90 -21.82
N LEU A 351 14.03 -9.67 -21.53
CA LEU A 351 14.22 -8.65 -22.55
C LEU A 351 15.34 -9.00 -23.55
N LEU A 352 16.42 -9.62 -23.07
CA LEU A 352 17.53 -10.09 -23.90
C LEU A 352 17.13 -11.23 -24.85
N LYS A 353 16.27 -12.14 -24.40
CA LYS A 353 15.79 -13.29 -25.19
C LYS A 353 14.66 -12.95 -26.16
N GLY A 354 13.98 -11.84 -25.93
CA GLY A 354 12.89 -11.37 -26.78
C GLY A 354 13.33 -11.04 -28.20
N ASP A 355 12.37 -10.65 -29.04
CA ASP A 355 12.63 -10.24 -30.42
C ASP A 355 13.42 -8.90 -30.52
N LYS A 356 13.59 -8.38 -31.73
CA LYS A 356 14.33 -7.12 -31.94
C LYS A 356 13.72 -5.95 -31.16
N SER A 357 12.39 -5.79 -31.15
CA SER A 357 11.71 -4.72 -30.43
C SER A 357 11.94 -4.82 -28.93
N VAL A 358 11.82 -6.03 -28.37
CA VAL A 358 12.02 -6.28 -26.94
C VAL A 358 13.48 -6.01 -26.52
N ARG A 359 14.46 -6.39 -27.35
CA ARG A 359 15.87 -6.06 -27.07
C ARG A 359 16.17 -4.56 -27.14
N VAL A 360 15.53 -3.83 -28.07
CA VAL A 360 15.63 -2.37 -28.13
C VAL A 360 15.04 -1.73 -26.87
N MET A 361 13.93 -2.26 -26.35
CA MET A 361 13.34 -1.81 -25.09
C MET A 361 14.34 -1.87 -23.93
N ARG A 362 15.14 -2.94 -23.83
CA ARG A 362 16.23 -3.03 -22.84
C ARG A 362 17.26 -1.90 -22.98
N SER A 363 17.70 -1.62 -24.21
CA SER A 363 18.65 -0.52 -24.45
C SER A 363 18.07 0.85 -24.11
N LEU A 364 16.78 1.06 -24.36
CA LEU A 364 16.09 2.31 -24.00
C LEU A 364 15.99 2.48 -22.48
N LEU A 365 15.69 1.41 -21.72
CA LEU A 365 15.70 1.45 -20.26
C LEU A 365 17.10 1.76 -19.70
N ALA A 366 18.14 1.14 -20.25
CA ALA A 366 19.53 1.45 -19.87
C ALA A 366 19.92 2.91 -20.17
N ALA A 367 19.48 3.44 -21.32
CA ALA A 367 19.69 4.83 -21.69
C ALA A 367 18.95 5.80 -20.75
N GLN A 368 17.72 5.46 -20.35
CA GLN A 368 16.98 6.21 -19.32
C GLN A 368 17.68 6.21 -17.97
N GLN A 369 18.17 5.05 -17.49
CA GLN A 369 18.93 4.97 -16.24
C GLN A 369 20.15 5.89 -16.29
N THR A 370 20.95 5.76 -17.36
CA THR A 370 22.13 6.61 -17.57
C THR A 370 21.78 8.10 -17.59
N PHE A 371 20.68 8.46 -18.25
CA PHE A 371 20.17 9.84 -18.27
C PHE A 371 19.84 10.36 -16.86
N VAL A 372 19.13 9.56 -16.06
CA VAL A 372 18.76 9.91 -14.68
C VAL A 372 20.00 10.02 -13.79
N ASP A 373 20.96 9.10 -13.90
CA ASP A 373 22.20 9.13 -13.10
C ASP A 373 23.01 10.40 -13.36
N ARG A 374 23.11 10.82 -14.63
CA ARG A 374 23.77 12.08 -15.02
C ARG A 374 23.01 13.29 -14.49
N LEU A 375 21.68 13.28 -14.54
CA LEU A 375 20.87 14.35 -13.98
C LEU A 375 21.04 14.46 -12.45
N VAL A 376 21.10 13.34 -11.73
CA VAL A 376 21.41 13.28 -10.30
C VAL A 376 22.80 13.85 -10.02
N HIS A 377 23.80 13.53 -10.86
CA HIS A 377 25.14 14.10 -10.75
C HIS A 377 25.14 15.63 -10.91
N VAL A 378 24.41 16.15 -11.90
CA VAL A 378 24.21 17.60 -12.09
C VAL A 378 23.57 18.23 -10.86
N MET A 379 22.49 17.65 -10.34
CA MET A 379 21.80 18.18 -9.16
C MET A 379 22.70 18.20 -7.92
N LYS A 380 23.48 17.15 -7.68
CA LYS A 380 24.48 17.13 -6.59
C LYS A 380 25.52 18.24 -6.76
N ALA A 381 26.00 18.49 -7.98
CA ALA A 381 26.94 19.58 -8.25
C ALA A 381 26.33 20.97 -8.00
N VAL A 382 25.07 21.18 -8.40
CA VAL A 382 24.33 22.44 -8.18
C VAL A 382 24.02 22.65 -6.69
N GLN A 383 23.68 21.59 -5.95
CA GLN A 383 23.44 21.67 -4.51
C GLN A 383 24.71 22.04 -3.74
N ARG A 384 25.88 21.53 -4.15
CA ARG A 384 27.20 21.88 -3.59
C ARG A 384 27.67 23.29 -3.92
N GLU A 385 27.16 23.90 -4.99
CA GLU A 385 27.50 25.28 -5.36
C GLU A 385 27.08 26.25 -4.25
N SER A 386 28.04 27.06 -3.76
CA SER A 386 27.78 28.08 -2.77
C SER A 386 27.25 29.36 -3.43
N GLY A 387 26.33 30.04 -2.77
CA GLY A 387 25.77 31.31 -3.22
C GLY A 387 24.25 31.31 -3.33
N ASN A 388 23.72 32.42 -3.82
CA ASN A 388 22.29 32.63 -3.94
C ASN A 388 21.67 31.78 -5.07
N ARG A 389 20.33 31.73 -5.10
CA ARG A 389 19.57 30.95 -6.10
C ARG A 389 19.89 31.36 -7.54
N LYS A 390 20.21 32.63 -7.81
CA LYS A 390 20.58 33.10 -9.14
C LYS A 390 21.87 32.42 -9.62
N LYS A 391 22.91 32.42 -8.79
CA LYS A 391 24.19 31.75 -9.08
C LYS A 391 24.01 30.24 -9.26
N LYS A 392 23.16 29.60 -8.45
CA LYS A 392 22.83 28.17 -8.60
C LYS A 392 22.06 27.88 -9.90
N ASN A 393 21.17 28.77 -10.34
CA ASN A 393 20.51 28.66 -11.65
C ASN A 393 21.54 28.77 -12.78
N GLU A 394 22.41 29.78 -12.75
CA GLU A 394 23.48 29.94 -13.76
C GLU A 394 24.36 28.68 -13.83
N ARG A 395 24.70 28.09 -12.67
CA ARG A 395 25.45 26.83 -12.60
C ARG A 395 24.68 25.64 -13.20
N LEU A 396 23.39 25.51 -12.89
CA LEU A 396 22.52 24.46 -13.45
C LEU A 396 22.47 24.58 -14.98
N GLN A 397 22.23 25.77 -15.51
CA GLN A 397 22.13 26.04 -16.94
C GLN A 397 23.46 25.75 -17.65
N ALA A 398 24.58 26.17 -17.06
CA ALA A 398 25.92 25.90 -17.62
C ALA A 398 26.26 24.40 -17.66
N LEU A 399 25.93 23.64 -16.60
CA LEU A 399 26.16 22.19 -16.56
C LEU A 399 25.28 21.45 -17.56
N LEU A 400 24.01 21.84 -17.70
CA LEU A 400 23.11 21.26 -18.69
C LEU A 400 23.57 21.55 -20.13
N ALA A 401 24.12 22.75 -20.39
CA ALA A 401 24.61 23.14 -21.71
C ALA A 401 25.90 22.43 -22.14
N ASP A 402 26.72 21.94 -21.19
CA ASP A 402 27.95 21.17 -21.45
C ASP A 402 27.62 19.73 -21.91
N ASN A 403 27.16 19.60 -23.16
CA ASN A 403 26.69 18.33 -23.70
C ASN A 403 27.83 17.32 -23.94
N GLU A 404 29.07 17.76 -24.10
CA GLU A 404 30.22 16.85 -24.24
C GLU A 404 30.47 16.04 -22.96
N LYS A 405 30.29 16.67 -21.79
CA LYS A 405 30.47 16.00 -20.50
C LYS A 405 29.19 15.38 -19.96
N MET A 406 28.07 16.11 -20.04
CA MET A 406 26.82 15.71 -19.40
C MET A 406 25.88 14.96 -20.35
N ASN A 407 25.90 15.26 -21.65
CA ASN A 407 25.02 14.63 -22.65
C ASN A 407 23.55 14.56 -22.16
N LEU A 408 23.02 15.73 -21.79
CA LEU A 408 21.66 15.95 -21.28
C LEU A 408 20.88 16.97 -22.12
N ALA A 409 21.56 17.86 -22.86
CA ALA A 409 20.91 18.88 -23.67
C ALA A 409 20.50 18.35 -25.04
N ASP A 410 21.33 17.51 -25.66
CA ASP A 410 21.04 16.89 -26.96
C ASP A 410 21.53 15.44 -26.97
N MET A 411 20.59 14.53 -27.14
CA MET A 411 20.78 13.09 -26.94
C MET A 411 19.91 12.29 -27.90
N GLU A 412 20.22 11.01 -28.04
CA GLU A 412 19.34 10.09 -28.73
C GLU A 412 17.95 10.05 -28.09
N LEU A 413 16.97 9.70 -28.92
CA LEU A 413 15.57 9.79 -28.61
C LEU A 413 15.20 8.66 -27.63
N ILE A 414 14.89 9.01 -26.38
CA ILE A 414 14.46 8.03 -25.36
C ILE A 414 13.05 8.35 -24.86
N PRO A 415 12.28 7.36 -24.38
CA PRO A 415 11.03 7.62 -23.68
C PRO A 415 11.32 8.38 -22.38
N LEU A 416 10.52 9.38 -22.04
CA LEU A 416 10.60 10.08 -20.75
C LEU A 416 10.19 9.10 -19.64
N PRO A 417 11.01 8.85 -18.59
CA PRO A 417 10.65 7.94 -17.51
C PRO A 417 9.27 8.18 -16.92
N LEU A 418 8.94 9.46 -16.67
CA LEU A 418 7.68 9.90 -16.07
C LEU A 418 6.43 9.56 -16.90
N GLU A 419 6.52 9.69 -18.22
CA GLU A 419 5.43 9.46 -19.19
C GLU A 419 6.02 8.87 -20.48
N PRO A 420 6.18 7.54 -20.57
CA PRO A 420 6.97 6.89 -21.63
C PRO A 420 6.34 6.99 -23.02
N GLN A 421 5.08 7.43 -23.14
CA GLN A 421 4.48 7.79 -24.43
C GLN A 421 5.15 9.03 -25.04
N VAL A 422 5.71 9.92 -24.20
CA VAL A 422 6.42 11.11 -24.62
C VAL A 422 7.89 10.79 -24.79
N LYS A 423 8.41 10.92 -26.01
CA LYS A 423 9.84 10.75 -26.26
C LYS A 423 10.57 12.08 -26.28
N ILE A 424 11.78 12.09 -25.73
CA ILE A 424 12.57 13.29 -25.47
C ILE A 424 13.94 13.24 -26.15
N LYS A 425 14.44 14.41 -26.55
CA LYS A 425 15.77 14.64 -27.17
C LYS A 425 16.76 15.34 -26.24
N GLY A 426 16.35 15.66 -25.02
CA GLY A 426 17.17 16.35 -24.02
C GLY A 426 16.45 17.51 -23.33
N ILE A 427 17.16 18.20 -22.46
CA ILE A 427 16.68 19.33 -21.65
C ILE A 427 17.06 20.66 -22.32
N ILE A 428 16.19 21.66 -22.25
CA ILE A 428 16.46 23.04 -22.68
C ILE A 428 17.24 23.77 -21.56
N PRO A 429 18.56 24.00 -21.69
CA PRO A 429 19.38 24.49 -20.59
C PRO A 429 18.94 25.88 -20.11
N GLU A 430 18.73 26.83 -21.02
CA GLU A 430 18.44 28.24 -20.70
C GLU A 430 17.11 28.46 -19.98
N LYS A 431 16.20 27.48 -20.01
CA LYS A 431 14.91 27.53 -19.30
C LYS A 431 14.92 26.81 -17.95
N ALA A 432 15.99 26.09 -17.63
CA ALA A 432 16.10 25.37 -16.37
C ALA A 432 16.25 26.35 -15.20
N THR A 433 15.46 26.16 -14.14
CA THR A 433 15.51 27.01 -12.94
C THR A 433 15.23 26.20 -11.67
N LEU A 434 15.68 26.69 -10.51
CA LEU A 434 15.36 26.12 -9.20
C LEU A 434 14.18 26.85 -8.55
N PHE A 435 13.26 26.07 -7.98
CA PHE A 435 12.17 26.58 -7.15
C PHE A 435 12.69 27.17 -5.84
N LYS A 436 11.91 28.07 -5.24
CA LYS A 436 12.19 28.65 -3.91
C LYS A 436 11.73 27.67 -2.82
N SER A 437 12.52 26.64 -2.55
CA SER A 437 12.27 25.65 -1.50
C SER A 437 13.59 25.20 -0.87
N ALA A 438 13.54 24.69 0.37
CA ALA A 438 14.71 24.21 1.12
C ALA A 438 15.46 23.10 0.36
N LEU A 439 14.74 22.19 -0.29
CA LEU A 439 15.32 21.08 -1.07
C LEU A 439 15.69 21.48 -2.51
N MET A 440 15.43 22.74 -2.91
CA MET A 440 15.77 23.31 -4.22
C MET A 440 15.46 22.38 -5.41
N PRO A 441 14.20 21.97 -5.63
CA PRO A 441 13.86 21.17 -6.79
C PRO A 441 14.03 21.98 -8.09
N ALA A 442 14.35 21.29 -9.18
CA ALA A 442 14.60 21.90 -10.48
C ALA A 442 13.36 21.82 -11.38
N GLN A 443 12.95 22.95 -11.95
CA GLN A 443 12.06 22.99 -13.10
C GLN A 443 12.89 22.81 -14.37
N LEU A 444 12.59 21.75 -15.13
CA LEU A 444 13.29 21.39 -16.36
C LEU A 444 12.28 21.33 -17.51
N PHE A 445 12.68 21.79 -18.69
CA PHE A 445 11.86 21.72 -19.89
C PHE A 445 12.50 20.73 -20.87
N PHE A 446 11.82 19.63 -21.14
CA PHE A 446 12.27 18.65 -22.11
C PHE A 446 11.86 19.03 -23.53
N LYS A 447 12.77 18.81 -24.49
CA LYS A 447 12.49 18.86 -25.93
C LYS A 447 11.87 17.54 -26.35
N THR A 448 10.63 17.57 -26.81
CA THR A 448 9.93 16.35 -27.28
C THR A 448 10.28 16.03 -28.73
N GLU A 449 9.96 14.82 -29.19
CA GLU A 449 10.30 14.36 -30.55
C GLU A 449 9.76 15.26 -31.67
N ASP A 450 8.56 15.80 -31.46
CA ASP A 450 7.79 16.70 -32.32
C ASP A 450 8.16 18.20 -32.18
N GLY A 451 9.17 18.53 -31.36
CA GLY A 451 9.63 19.91 -31.13
C GLY A 451 8.83 20.68 -30.08
N GLY A 452 7.86 20.03 -29.43
CA GLY A 452 7.17 20.54 -28.26
C GLY A 452 8.04 20.64 -27.00
N LYS A 453 7.43 21.08 -25.90
CA LYS A 453 8.07 21.24 -24.59
C LYS A 453 7.28 20.51 -23.53
N TYR A 454 7.96 19.67 -22.77
CA TYR A 454 7.37 18.97 -21.62
C TYR A 454 8.03 19.45 -20.33
N PRO A 455 7.37 20.31 -19.52
CA PRO A 455 7.92 20.78 -18.26
C PRO A 455 7.77 19.73 -17.15
N VAL A 456 8.84 19.54 -16.38
CA VAL A 456 8.84 18.67 -15.19
C VAL A 456 9.46 19.38 -14.00
N ILE A 457 9.18 18.84 -12.81
CA ILE A 457 9.93 19.09 -11.59
C ILE A 457 10.80 17.86 -11.33
N PHE A 458 12.10 18.05 -11.15
CA PHE A 458 13.00 17.02 -10.66
C PHE A 458 13.41 17.33 -9.22
N LYS A 459 13.10 16.40 -8.31
CA LYS A 459 13.41 16.50 -6.88
C LYS A 459 14.59 15.58 -6.55
N HIS A 460 15.55 16.08 -5.77
CA HIS A 460 16.69 15.30 -5.27
C HIS A 460 16.89 15.56 -3.76
N GLY A 461 16.95 14.49 -2.98
CA GLY A 461 16.97 14.49 -1.52
C GLY A 461 15.59 14.34 -0.87
N ASP A 462 14.59 13.82 -1.61
CA ASP A 462 13.20 13.67 -1.17
C ASP A 462 12.67 12.29 -1.62
N ASP A 463 11.80 11.67 -0.83
CA ASP A 463 11.17 10.38 -1.17
C ASP A 463 9.78 10.63 -1.79
N LEU A 464 9.65 10.38 -3.09
CA LEU A 464 8.42 10.67 -3.84
C LEU A 464 7.42 9.50 -3.83
N ARG A 465 7.72 8.37 -3.17
CA ARG A 465 6.83 7.20 -3.17
C ARG A 465 5.45 7.51 -2.58
N GLN A 466 5.39 8.36 -1.55
CA GLN A 466 4.13 8.78 -0.94
C GLN A 466 3.26 9.60 -1.93
N ASP A 467 3.81 10.67 -2.51
CA ASP A 467 3.13 11.44 -3.55
C ASP A 467 2.75 10.55 -4.75
N GLN A 468 3.64 9.65 -5.17
CA GLN A 468 3.38 8.74 -6.28
C GLN A 468 2.18 7.83 -6.03
N LEU A 469 2.09 7.19 -4.84
CA LEU A 469 0.93 6.38 -4.47
C LEU A 469 -0.35 7.24 -4.52
N ILE A 470 -0.33 8.42 -3.89
CA ILE A 470 -1.52 9.27 -3.82
C ILE A 470 -1.96 9.72 -5.21
N LEU A 471 -1.05 10.17 -6.07
CA LEU A 471 -1.41 10.57 -7.43
C LEU A 471 -1.89 9.39 -8.28
N GLN A 472 -1.34 8.18 -8.06
CA GLN A 472 -1.85 6.98 -8.71
C GLN A 472 -3.29 6.67 -8.25
N ILE A 473 -3.59 6.78 -6.95
CA ILE A 473 -4.97 6.61 -6.44
C ILE A 473 -5.90 7.72 -6.93
N ILE A 474 -5.46 8.98 -7.02
CA ILE A 474 -6.25 10.08 -7.61
C ILE A 474 -6.52 9.81 -9.09
N SER A 475 -5.53 9.32 -9.84
CA SER A 475 -5.71 8.93 -11.25
C SER A 475 -6.70 7.79 -11.40
N LEU A 476 -6.70 6.81 -10.48
CA LEU A 476 -7.67 5.74 -10.45
C LEU A 476 -9.07 6.29 -10.15
N MET A 477 -9.23 7.11 -9.11
CA MET A 477 -10.51 7.72 -8.75
C MET A 477 -11.09 8.57 -9.89
N ASP A 478 -10.26 9.36 -10.59
CA ASP A 478 -10.69 10.12 -11.78
C ASP A 478 -11.19 9.20 -12.89
N LYS A 479 -10.49 8.08 -13.17
CA LYS A 479 -10.94 7.09 -14.15
C LYS A 479 -12.25 6.42 -13.77
N LEU A 480 -12.41 6.04 -12.49
CA LEU A 480 -13.64 5.43 -11.98
C LEU A 480 -14.83 6.40 -12.07
N LEU A 481 -14.62 7.68 -11.73
CA LEU A 481 -15.65 8.72 -11.89
C LEU A 481 -16.00 8.93 -13.37
N ARG A 482 -15.02 8.96 -14.27
CA ARG A 482 -15.24 9.05 -15.72
C ARG A 482 -16.00 7.83 -16.27
N LYS A 483 -15.75 6.63 -15.74
CA LYS A 483 -16.49 5.39 -16.09
C LYS A 483 -17.97 5.50 -15.74
N GLU A 484 -18.30 6.23 -14.68
CA GLU A 484 -19.68 6.58 -14.28
C GLU A 484 -20.21 7.83 -15.02
N ASN A 485 -19.52 8.31 -16.06
CA ASN A 485 -19.82 9.53 -16.82
C ASN A 485 -19.72 10.84 -16.02
N LEU A 486 -18.89 10.86 -14.97
CA LEU A 486 -18.68 12.01 -14.11
C LEU A 486 -17.26 12.57 -14.25
N ASP A 487 -17.06 13.54 -15.14
CA ASP A 487 -15.78 14.25 -15.29
C ASP A 487 -15.71 15.48 -14.38
N LEU A 488 -15.06 15.33 -13.23
CA LEU A 488 -14.84 16.40 -12.25
C LEU A 488 -13.65 17.31 -12.56
N LYS A 489 -13.07 17.22 -13.77
CA LYS A 489 -11.96 18.09 -14.22
C LYS A 489 -10.74 18.05 -13.30
N LEU A 490 -10.48 16.89 -12.69
CA LEU A 490 -9.31 16.64 -11.85
C LEU A 490 -8.01 16.80 -12.64
N THR A 491 -6.90 16.98 -11.91
CA THR A 491 -5.56 17.08 -12.49
C THR A 491 -4.63 16.04 -11.84
N PRO A 492 -4.77 14.74 -12.18
CA PRO A 492 -3.88 13.68 -11.70
C PRO A 492 -2.52 13.75 -12.40
N TYR A 493 -1.72 14.75 -12.06
CA TYR A 493 -0.39 14.96 -12.63
C TYR A 493 0.53 13.77 -12.33
N LYS A 494 1.39 13.41 -13.28
CA LYS A 494 2.25 12.23 -13.13
C LYS A 494 3.35 12.47 -12.09
N VAL A 495 3.64 11.45 -11.28
CA VAL A 495 4.75 11.40 -10.34
C VAL A 495 5.44 10.05 -10.51
N LEU A 496 6.77 10.06 -10.56
CA LEU A 496 7.59 8.85 -10.63
C LEU A 496 8.87 9.03 -9.80
N ALA A 497 8.98 8.27 -8.72
CA ALA A 497 10.22 8.04 -8.02
C ALA A 497 11.17 7.24 -8.94
N THR A 498 12.38 7.74 -9.12
CA THR A 498 13.46 7.01 -9.83
C THR A 498 14.48 6.40 -8.86
N SER A 499 14.34 6.72 -7.57
CA SER A 499 15.02 6.17 -6.41
C SER A 499 14.20 6.50 -5.16
N THR A 500 14.57 5.98 -3.99
CA THR A 500 14.04 6.42 -2.68
C THR A 500 14.46 7.85 -2.31
N LYS A 501 15.32 8.51 -3.11
CA LYS A 501 15.87 9.85 -2.82
C LYS A 501 15.64 10.88 -3.93
N HIS A 502 15.06 10.50 -5.07
CA HIS A 502 14.82 11.41 -6.17
C HIS A 502 13.75 10.92 -7.12
N GLY A 503 13.17 11.83 -7.89
CA GLY A 503 12.15 11.51 -8.88
C GLY A 503 11.66 12.71 -9.67
N PHE A 504 10.74 12.43 -10.58
CA PHE A 504 10.10 13.41 -11.46
C PHE A 504 8.64 13.64 -11.06
N MET A 505 8.18 14.87 -11.24
CA MET A 505 6.77 15.24 -11.20
C MET A 505 6.44 16.03 -12.45
N GLN A 506 5.26 15.81 -13.02
CA GLN A 506 4.78 16.59 -14.15
C GLN A 506 4.48 18.01 -13.68
N PHE A 507 5.03 19.01 -14.36
CA PHE A 507 4.74 20.40 -14.02
C PHE A 507 3.48 20.86 -14.76
N ILE A 508 2.47 21.27 -14.01
CA ILE A 508 1.24 21.85 -14.58
C ILE A 508 1.32 23.37 -14.46
N GLN A 509 1.19 24.07 -15.58
CA GLN A 509 1.19 25.54 -15.59
C GLN A 509 -0.01 26.08 -14.79
N SER A 510 0.28 26.63 -13.62
CA SER A 510 -0.71 27.03 -12.62
C SER A 510 -0.10 28.05 -11.67
N VAL A 511 -0.94 28.62 -10.80
CA VAL A 511 -0.56 29.64 -9.80
C VAL A 511 -1.08 29.16 -8.45
N PRO A 512 -0.26 29.15 -7.37
CA PRO A 512 -0.74 28.87 -6.02
C PRO A 512 -1.84 29.85 -5.62
N VAL A 513 -2.88 29.38 -4.90
CA VAL A 513 -3.98 30.24 -4.46
C VAL A 513 -3.47 31.38 -3.58
N ALA A 514 -2.44 31.16 -2.76
CA ALA A 514 -1.80 32.22 -1.99
C ALA A 514 -1.28 33.38 -2.88
N GLU A 515 -0.67 33.07 -4.01
CA GLU A 515 -0.18 34.06 -4.98
C GLU A 515 -1.33 34.71 -5.76
N VAL A 516 -2.40 33.95 -6.07
CA VAL A 516 -3.62 34.50 -6.68
C VAL A 516 -4.23 35.59 -5.80
N LEU A 517 -4.35 35.34 -4.50
CA LEU A 517 -4.90 36.32 -3.55
C LEU A 517 -3.96 37.52 -3.37
N ALA A 518 -2.64 37.30 -3.37
CA ALA A 518 -1.67 38.38 -3.25
C ALA A 518 -1.65 39.32 -4.48
N THR A 519 -1.97 38.80 -5.66
CA THR A 519 -1.88 39.54 -6.94
C THR A 519 -3.21 40.10 -7.41
N GLU A 520 -4.32 39.36 -7.22
CA GLU A 520 -5.65 39.71 -7.73
C GLU A 520 -6.71 39.83 -6.62
N GLU A 521 -6.33 39.72 -5.34
CA GLU A 521 -7.19 39.79 -4.13
C GLU A 521 -8.18 38.62 -3.96
N SER A 522 -8.72 38.05 -5.04
CA SER A 522 -9.69 36.96 -5.00
C SER A 522 -9.59 36.02 -6.21
N ILE A 523 -10.06 34.78 -6.03
CA ILE A 523 -10.17 33.79 -7.10
C ILE A 523 -11.08 34.31 -8.23
N GLN A 524 -12.18 34.99 -7.89
CA GLN A 524 -13.10 35.55 -8.89
C GLN A 524 -12.45 36.66 -9.74
N ASN A 525 -11.67 37.56 -9.13
CA ASN A 525 -10.94 38.59 -9.87
C ASN A 525 -9.93 37.95 -10.84
N PHE A 526 -9.20 36.94 -10.40
CA PHE A 526 -8.27 36.19 -11.24
C PHE A 526 -8.97 35.57 -12.45
N PHE A 527 -10.14 34.95 -12.26
CA PHE A 527 -10.92 34.42 -13.37
C PHE A 527 -11.50 35.51 -14.28
N ARG A 528 -12.01 36.63 -13.74
CA ARG A 528 -12.48 37.77 -14.55
C ARG A 528 -11.36 38.34 -15.41
N LYS A 529 -10.12 38.37 -14.92
CA LYS A 529 -8.95 38.86 -15.67
C LYS A 529 -8.55 37.95 -16.81
N HIS A 530 -8.67 36.63 -16.64
CA HIS A 530 -8.16 35.65 -17.61
C HIS A 530 -9.22 35.01 -18.50
N ALA A 531 -10.48 34.98 -18.07
CA ALA A 531 -11.61 34.39 -18.77
C ALA A 531 -12.92 35.18 -18.53
N PRO A 532 -12.99 36.47 -18.91
CA PRO A 532 -14.19 37.30 -18.74
C PRO A 532 -15.34 36.82 -19.63
N SER A 533 -16.57 36.99 -19.17
CA SER A 533 -17.78 36.82 -19.98
C SER A 533 -18.90 37.70 -19.44
N GLU A 534 -19.51 38.54 -20.29
CA GLU A 534 -20.58 39.48 -19.89
C GLU A 534 -21.84 38.75 -19.39
N ASN A 535 -22.18 37.63 -20.03
CA ASN A 535 -23.36 36.83 -19.68
C ASN A 535 -23.04 35.68 -18.71
N GLY A 536 -21.78 35.57 -18.28
CA GLY A 536 -21.32 34.49 -17.42
C GLY A 536 -21.50 34.80 -15.93
N PRO A 537 -21.57 33.75 -15.07
CA PRO A 537 -21.73 33.94 -13.64
C PRO A 537 -20.60 34.80 -13.07
N HIS A 538 -20.95 35.86 -12.34
CA HIS A 538 -19.99 36.81 -11.75
C HIS A 538 -19.03 37.46 -12.76
N GLY A 539 -19.42 37.57 -14.04
CA GLY A 539 -18.59 38.13 -15.10
C GLY A 539 -17.50 37.17 -15.62
N ILE A 540 -17.59 35.88 -15.30
CA ILE A 540 -16.61 34.84 -15.62
C ILE A 540 -17.22 33.87 -16.63
N SER A 541 -16.40 33.34 -17.55
CA SER A 541 -16.82 32.25 -18.45
C SER A 541 -17.51 31.11 -17.69
N ALA A 542 -18.71 30.74 -18.15
CA ALA A 542 -19.48 29.65 -17.56
C ALA A 542 -18.71 28.31 -17.54
N GLU A 543 -17.91 28.02 -18.57
CA GLU A 543 -17.08 26.81 -18.64
C GLU A 543 -15.98 26.81 -17.58
N VAL A 544 -15.34 27.96 -17.33
CA VAL A 544 -14.28 28.10 -16.31
C VAL A 544 -14.87 27.96 -14.92
N MET A 545 -16.03 28.56 -14.67
CA MET A 545 -16.73 28.42 -13.38
C MET A 545 -17.24 26.99 -13.15
N ASP A 546 -17.80 26.32 -14.16
CA ASP A 546 -18.18 24.90 -14.08
C ASP A 546 -16.97 24.00 -13.78
N THR A 547 -15.85 24.24 -14.47
CA THR A 547 -14.59 23.52 -14.23
C THR A 547 -14.08 23.73 -12.80
N TYR A 548 -14.18 24.95 -12.30
CA TYR A 548 -13.80 25.29 -10.92
C TYR A 548 -14.66 24.58 -9.89
N VAL A 549 -15.98 24.65 -10.03
CA VAL A 549 -16.94 23.97 -9.14
C VAL A 549 -16.70 22.46 -9.11
N LYS A 550 -16.56 21.84 -10.29
CA LYS A 550 -16.30 20.40 -10.43
C LYS A 550 -14.98 19.96 -9.81
N SER A 551 -13.90 20.69 -10.09
CA SER A 551 -12.57 20.35 -9.55
C SER A 551 -12.51 20.53 -8.03
N CYS A 552 -13.12 21.60 -7.49
CA CYS A 552 -13.30 21.76 -6.04
C CYS A 552 -14.05 20.57 -5.42
N ALA A 553 -15.19 20.18 -5.99
CA ALA A 553 -15.99 19.08 -5.47
C ALA A 553 -15.21 17.75 -5.45
N GLY A 554 -14.57 17.42 -6.57
CA GLY A 554 -13.78 16.19 -6.69
C GLY A 554 -12.63 16.15 -5.70
N TYR A 555 -11.83 17.22 -5.58
CA TYR A 555 -10.72 17.26 -4.62
C TYR A 555 -11.19 17.29 -3.16
N CYS A 556 -12.31 17.94 -2.83
CA CYS A 556 -12.86 17.88 -1.46
C CYS A 556 -13.19 16.44 -1.05
N VAL A 557 -13.87 15.68 -1.91
CA VAL A 557 -14.23 14.27 -1.62
C VAL A 557 -12.98 13.38 -1.57
N ILE A 558 -12.08 13.51 -2.54
CA ILE A 558 -10.86 12.69 -2.62
C ILE A 558 -9.94 12.94 -1.44
N THR A 559 -9.68 14.20 -1.08
CA THR A 559 -8.82 14.53 0.07
C THR A 559 -9.43 14.14 1.41
N TYR A 560 -10.76 14.13 1.52
CA TYR A 560 -11.47 13.57 2.66
C TYR A 560 -11.27 12.04 2.76
N ILE A 561 -11.48 11.30 1.67
CA ILE A 561 -11.31 9.83 1.64
C ILE A 561 -9.86 9.43 1.96
N LEU A 562 -8.90 10.11 1.37
CA LEU A 562 -7.47 9.83 1.58
C LEU A 562 -6.91 10.44 2.87
N GLY A 563 -7.71 11.26 3.57
CA GLY A 563 -7.32 11.93 4.81
C GLY A 563 -6.08 12.81 4.65
N VAL A 564 -6.00 13.58 3.56
CA VAL A 564 -4.84 14.43 3.25
C VAL A 564 -4.78 15.61 4.21
N GLY A 565 -3.69 15.75 4.96
CA GLY A 565 -3.44 16.83 5.94
C GLY A 565 -2.59 17.96 5.37
N ASP A 566 -2.26 18.96 6.21
CA ASP A 566 -1.42 20.11 5.85
C ASP A 566 -1.87 20.85 4.58
N ARG A 567 -3.19 21.07 4.46
CA ARG A 567 -3.76 21.83 3.35
C ARG A 567 -3.75 23.32 3.68
N HIS A 568 -2.99 24.09 2.91
CA HIS A 568 -2.91 25.54 2.97
C HIS A 568 -2.86 26.14 1.54
N LEU A 569 -2.95 27.46 1.43
CA LEU A 569 -3.14 28.17 0.16
C LEU A 569 -1.97 28.04 -0.82
N ASP A 570 -0.77 27.69 -0.35
CA ASP A 570 0.39 27.40 -1.23
C ASP A 570 0.34 25.99 -1.84
N ASN A 571 -0.34 25.03 -1.16
CA ASN A 571 -0.50 23.65 -1.63
C ASN A 571 -1.76 23.47 -2.49
N LEU A 572 -2.50 24.55 -2.74
CA LEU A 572 -3.66 24.61 -3.62
C LEU A 572 -3.28 25.41 -4.85
N LEU A 573 -3.31 24.79 -6.03
CA LEU A 573 -2.92 25.41 -7.29
C LEU A 573 -4.16 25.63 -8.15
N LEU A 574 -4.14 26.75 -8.88
CA LEU A 574 -5.23 27.19 -9.73
C LEU A 574 -4.73 27.42 -11.16
N THR A 575 -5.46 26.88 -12.13
CA THR A 575 -5.19 27.13 -13.55
C THR A 575 -6.09 28.24 -14.09
N LYS A 576 -5.66 28.91 -15.16
CA LYS A 576 -6.48 29.93 -15.85
C LYS A 576 -7.77 29.37 -16.47
N THR A 577 -7.84 28.05 -16.67
CA THR A 577 -9.02 27.36 -17.20
C THR A 577 -9.99 26.90 -16.11
N GLY A 578 -9.74 27.23 -14.84
CA GLY A 578 -10.65 26.95 -13.73
C GLY A 578 -10.32 25.70 -12.93
N LYS A 579 -9.37 24.85 -13.35
CA LYS A 579 -9.00 23.67 -12.56
C LYS A 579 -8.29 24.07 -11.27
N LEU A 580 -8.87 23.70 -10.13
CA LEU A 580 -8.23 23.70 -8.82
C LEU A 580 -7.68 22.30 -8.52
N PHE A 581 -6.46 22.21 -8.00
CA PHE A 581 -5.87 20.93 -7.62
C PHE A 581 -4.90 21.07 -6.45
N HIS A 582 -4.68 19.94 -5.76
CA HIS A 582 -3.81 19.87 -4.59
C HIS A 582 -2.43 19.35 -5.00
N ILE A 583 -1.38 19.85 -4.35
CA ILE A 583 -0.01 19.32 -4.44
C ILE A 583 0.51 18.98 -3.05
N ASP A 584 1.71 18.37 -3.01
CA ASP A 584 2.46 18.03 -1.80
C ASP A 584 1.66 17.12 -0.86
N PHE A 585 1.82 15.81 -1.01
CA PHE A 585 1.07 14.83 -0.22
C PHE A 585 1.89 14.26 0.95
N GLY A 586 2.74 15.08 1.57
CA GLY A 586 3.58 14.70 2.71
C GLY A 586 2.83 14.28 3.99
N TYR A 587 1.52 14.56 4.08
CA TYR A 587 0.65 14.19 5.20
C TYR A 587 -0.65 13.55 4.69
N ILE A 588 -0.86 12.27 4.97
CA ILE A 588 -2.02 11.49 4.52
C ILE A 588 -2.63 10.64 5.66
N LEU A 589 -3.75 9.97 5.38
CA LEU A 589 -4.39 9.02 6.30
C LEU A 589 -4.69 9.64 7.69
N GLY A 590 -5.09 10.91 7.69
CA GLY A 590 -5.50 11.66 8.88
C GLY A 590 -4.34 12.31 9.66
N ARG A 591 -3.09 12.15 9.20
CA ARG A 591 -1.95 12.87 9.77
C ARG A 591 -2.03 14.35 9.38
N ASP A 592 -1.72 15.24 10.30
CA ASP A 592 -1.66 16.68 10.06
C ASP A 592 -0.66 17.31 11.06
N PRO A 593 0.14 18.32 10.67
CA PRO A 593 0.97 19.06 11.61
C PRO A 593 0.14 19.87 12.63
N LYS A 594 -1.10 20.25 12.30
CA LYS A 594 -2.00 20.97 13.20
C LYS A 594 -2.82 19.99 14.04
N PRO A 595 -3.01 20.27 15.35
CA PRO A 595 -3.89 19.46 16.17
C PRO A 595 -5.35 19.60 15.72
N LEU A 596 -6.09 18.50 15.71
CA LEU A 596 -7.52 18.43 15.36
C LEU A 596 -7.85 19.03 13.98
N PRO A 597 -7.29 18.47 12.90
CA PRO A 597 -7.57 18.97 11.56
C PRO A 597 -9.06 18.77 11.20
N PRO A 598 -9.67 19.73 10.48
CA PRO A 598 -11.04 19.55 10.01
C PRO A 598 -11.09 18.34 9.06
N PRO A 599 -12.19 17.55 9.09
CA PRO A 599 -12.32 16.34 8.30
C PRO A 599 -12.40 16.65 6.80
N MET A 600 -13.12 17.71 6.42
CA MET A 600 -13.22 18.21 5.05
C MET A 600 -12.19 19.31 4.80
N LYS A 601 -11.51 19.26 3.66
CA LYS A 601 -10.50 20.26 3.26
C LYS A 601 -11.13 21.29 2.33
N LEU A 602 -11.96 22.15 2.91
CA LEU A 602 -12.58 23.29 2.25
C LEU A 602 -12.15 24.57 2.98
N ASN A 603 -11.82 25.64 2.25
CA ASN A 603 -11.47 26.94 2.83
C ASN A 603 -12.42 28.04 2.36
N LYS A 604 -12.34 29.20 3.01
CA LYS A 604 -13.21 30.35 2.73
C LYS A 604 -13.04 30.84 1.29
N GLU A 605 -11.80 30.92 0.84
CA GLU A 605 -11.44 31.46 -0.47
C GLU A 605 -12.03 30.60 -1.60
N MET A 606 -12.12 29.29 -1.40
CA MET A 606 -12.80 28.37 -2.32
C MET A 606 -14.31 28.64 -2.40
N VAL A 607 -14.96 28.85 -1.25
CA VAL A 607 -16.40 29.14 -1.18
C VAL A 607 -16.70 30.50 -1.79
N GLU A 608 -15.87 31.51 -1.52
CA GLU A 608 -15.98 32.84 -2.14
C GLU A 608 -15.71 32.80 -3.65
N GLY A 609 -14.79 31.93 -4.10
CA GLY A 609 -14.58 31.65 -5.52
C GLY A 609 -15.86 31.23 -6.24
N MET A 610 -16.71 30.43 -5.58
CA MET A 610 -18.03 30.01 -6.10
C MET A 610 -19.12 31.08 -5.97
N GLY A 611 -18.85 32.24 -5.37
CA GLY A 611 -19.86 33.28 -5.13
C GLY A 611 -20.58 33.17 -3.79
N GLY A 612 -20.05 32.39 -2.84
CA GLY A 612 -20.61 32.26 -1.50
C GLY A 612 -21.66 31.15 -1.35
N THR A 613 -22.11 30.90 -0.12
CA THR A 613 -22.99 29.77 0.22
C THR A 613 -24.40 29.86 -0.34
N GLN A 614 -24.82 31.06 -0.80
CA GLN A 614 -26.13 31.31 -1.39
C GLN A 614 -26.11 31.23 -2.92
N SER A 615 -24.96 30.99 -3.55
CA SER A 615 -24.86 30.91 -5.02
C SER A 615 -25.37 29.59 -5.57
N GLU A 616 -25.83 29.60 -6.82
CA GLU A 616 -26.18 28.37 -7.55
C GLU A 616 -24.97 27.44 -7.71
N GLN A 617 -23.77 28.03 -7.90
CA GLN A 617 -22.51 27.31 -8.02
C GLN A 617 -22.16 26.53 -6.75
N TYR A 618 -22.47 27.07 -5.56
CA TYR A 618 -22.28 26.36 -4.30
C TYR A 618 -23.26 25.17 -4.15
N GLN A 619 -24.50 25.31 -4.62
CA GLN A 619 -25.44 24.18 -4.63
C GLN A 619 -24.99 23.08 -5.61
N GLU A 620 -24.49 23.46 -6.78
CA GLU A 620 -23.92 22.49 -7.72
C GLU A 620 -22.65 21.84 -7.15
N PHE A 621 -21.79 22.58 -6.46
CA PHE A 621 -20.64 22.02 -5.73
C PHE A 621 -21.08 20.92 -4.75
N ARG A 622 -22.07 21.19 -3.90
CA ARG A 622 -22.59 20.19 -2.94
C ARG A 622 -23.10 18.95 -3.69
N LYS A 623 -23.79 19.17 -4.81
CA LYS A 623 -24.29 18.09 -5.65
C LYS A 623 -23.21 17.21 -6.25
N GLN A 624 -22.18 17.83 -6.78
CA GLN A 624 -21.03 17.11 -7.30
C GLN A 624 -20.31 16.33 -6.17
N CYS A 625 -20.21 16.88 -4.95
CA CYS A 625 -19.61 16.19 -3.80
C CYS A 625 -20.34 14.89 -3.42
N TYR A 626 -21.65 14.94 -3.16
CA TYR A 626 -22.36 13.72 -2.75
C TYR A 626 -22.44 12.69 -3.90
N THR A 627 -22.56 13.15 -5.15
CA THR A 627 -22.59 12.24 -6.32
C THR A 627 -21.24 11.53 -6.46
N ALA A 628 -20.13 12.26 -6.38
CA ALA A 628 -18.79 11.69 -6.42
C ALA A 628 -18.54 10.71 -5.27
N PHE A 629 -18.99 11.05 -4.05
CA PHE A 629 -18.85 10.17 -2.88
C PHE A 629 -19.58 8.84 -3.07
N LEU A 630 -20.82 8.85 -3.57
CA LEU A 630 -21.57 7.63 -3.86
C LEU A 630 -20.91 6.78 -4.94
N HIS A 631 -20.43 7.38 -6.04
CA HIS A 631 -19.72 6.62 -7.07
C HIS A 631 -18.45 5.97 -6.52
N LEU A 632 -17.63 6.72 -5.78
CA LEU A 632 -16.40 6.16 -5.19
C LEU A 632 -16.68 5.08 -4.15
N ARG A 633 -17.78 5.17 -3.38
CA ARG A 633 -18.23 4.12 -2.46
C ARG A 633 -18.50 2.79 -3.16
N ARG A 634 -19.04 2.79 -4.37
CA ARG A 634 -19.30 1.55 -5.14
C ARG A 634 -18.01 0.81 -5.51
N TYR A 635 -16.91 1.54 -5.64
CA TYR A 635 -15.57 1.00 -5.93
C TYR A 635 -14.68 0.87 -4.68
N SER A 636 -15.26 0.90 -3.48
CA SER A 636 -14.49 0.83 -2.24
C SER A 636 -13.63 -0.43 -2.15
N ASN A 637 -14.13 -1.59 -2.60
CA ASN A 637 -13.37 -2.86 -2.56
C ASN A 637 -12.06 -2.76 -3.32
N LEU A 638 -12.08 -2.22 -4.54
CA LEU A 638 -10.87 -2.01 -5.35
C LEU A 638 -9.88 -1.11 -4.63
N ILE A 639 -10.34 0.05 -4.15
CA ILE A 639 -9.47 1.03 -3.47
C ILE A 639 -8.87 0.42 -2.21
N LEU A 640 -9.67 -0.28 -1.39
CA LEU A 640 -9.22 -0.93 -0.17
C LEU A 640 -8.24 -2.08 -0.45
N ASN A 641 -8.47 -2.88 -1.49
CA ASN A 641 -7.54 -3.94 -1.92
C ASN A 641 -6.20 -3.35 -2.34
N LEU A 642 -6.20 -2.25 -3.09
CA LEU A 642 -4.97 -1.56 -3.48
C LEU A 642 -4.21 -1.02 -2.26
N PHE A 643 -4.89 -0.40 -1.29
CA PHE A 643 -4.25 0.00 -0.03
C PHE A 643 -3.74 -1.19 0.78
N SER A 644 -4.44 -2.33 0.77
CA SER A 644 -4.00 -3.55 1.45
C SER A 644 -2.70 -4.12 0.87
N LEU A 645 -2.41 -3.88 -0.41
CA LEU A 645 -1.15 -4.28 -1.05
C LEU A 645 0.01 -3.30 -0.77
N MET A 646 -0.27 -2.13 -0.17
CA MET A 646 0.73 -1.10 0.12
C MET A 646 1.19 -1.08 1.58
N VAL A 647 0.67 -1.97 2.44
CA VAL A 647 0.96 -1.96 3.90
C VAL A 647 2.44 -2.11 4.21
N ASP A 648 3.19 -2.87 3.39
CA ASP A 648 4.63 -3.13 3.56
C ASP A 648 5.50 -2.32 2.57
N ALA A 649 4.97 -1.25 1.97
CA ALA A 649 5.65 -0.49 0.90
C ALA A 649 6.67 0.55 1.40
N ASN A 650 6.98 0.59 2.70
CA ASN A 650 7.86 1.59 3.33
C ASN A 650 7.49 3.06 3.03
N ILE A 651 6.20 3.34 2.79
CA ILE A 651 5.69 4.71 2.63
C ILE A 651 5.60 5.36 4.02
N PRO A 652 6.16 6.57 4.24
CA PRO A 652 6.31 7.15 5.57
C PRO A 652 5.05 7.13 6.45
N ASP A 653 3.91 7.61 5.95
CA ASP A 653 2.68 7.68 6.74
C ASP A 653 1.96 6.33 6.89
N ILE A 654 2.21 5.38 5.98
CA ILE A 654 1.69 4.01 6.07
C ILE A 654 2.51 3.21 7.10
N ALA A 655 3.84 3.33 7.04
CA ALA A 655 4.77 2.63 7.92
C ALA A 655 4.61 2.98 9.41
N LEU A 656 3.98 4.11 9.73
CA LEU A 656 3.66 4.50 11.11
C LEU A 656 2.56 3.62 11.73
N GLU A 657 1.52 3.26 10.97
CA GLU A 657 0.42 2.41 11.44
C GLU A 657 -0.08 1.48 10.31
N PRO A 658 0.72 0.48 9.89
CA PRO A 658 0.37 -0.40 8.75
C PRO A 658 -0.98 -1.10 8.94
N ASP A 659 -1.19 -1.69 10.11
CA ASP A 659 -2.41 -2.46 10.45
C ASP A 659 -3.70 -1.64 10.41
N LYS A 660 -3.60 -0.31 10.62
CA LYS A 660 -4.75 0.60 10.62
C LYS A 660 -4.94 1.33 9.30
N THR A 661 -3.99 1.24 8.37
CA THR A 661 -4.00 2.00 7.11
C THR A 661 -5.28 1.77 6.32
N VAL A 662 -5.64 0.51 6.06
CA VAL A 662 -6.83 0.19 5.27
C VAL A 662 -8.11 0.56 6.02
N LYS A 663 -8.12 0.40 7.36
CA LYS A 663 -9.26 0.79 8.21
C LYS A 663 -9.52 2.30 8.17
N LYS A 664 -8.46 3.13 8.22
CA LYS A 664 -8.58 4.59 8.13
C LYS A 664 -9.26 5.03 6.84
N VAL A 665 -8.93 4.42 5.71
CA VAL A 665 -9.57 4.70 4.41
C VAL A 665 -11.00 4.17 4.40
N GLN A 666 -11.23 2.95 4.88
CA GLN A 666 -12.57 2.34 4.96
C GLN A 666 -13.56 3.20 5.76
N ASP A 667 -13.11 3.76 6.88
CA ASP A 667 -13.97 4.56 7.76
C ASP A 667 -14.42 5.86 7.11
N LYS A 668 -13.66 6.37 6.13
CA LYS A 668 -14.08 7.53 5.32
C LYS A 668 -15.16 7.16 4.32
N PHE A 669 -15.22 5.92 3.84
CA PHE A 669 -16.28 5.50 2.94
C PHE A 669 -17.64 5.35 3.63
N ARG A 670 -17.68 5.16 4.96
CA ARG A 670 -18.91 4.96 5.73
C ARG A 670 -19.81 3.87 5.15
N LEU A 671 -19.21 2.70 4.86
CA LEU A 671 -19.90 1.54 4.27
C LEU A 671 -20.99 0.95 5.19
N ASP A 672 -21.07 1.41 6.44
CA ASP A 672 -22.14 1.15 7.38
C ASP A 672 -23.46 1.87 7.04
N LEU A 673 -23.40 2.94 6.23
CA LEU A 673 -24.55 3.74 5.84
C LEU A 673 -25.09 3.32 4.47
N SER A 674 -26.42 3.41 4.29
CA SER A 674 -27.07 3.37 2.98
C SER A 674 -26.69 4.58 2.11
N ASP A 675 -27.01 4.54 0.82
CA ASP A 675 -26.71 5.66 -0.09
C ASP A 675 -27.44 6.96 0.32
N GLU A 676 -28.68 6.87 0.81
CA GLU A 676 -29.44 8.04 1.29
C GLU A 676 -28.79 8.66 2.54
N GLU A 677 -28.43 7.81 3.51
CA GLU A 677 -27.73 8.25 4.74
C GLU A 677 -26.34 8.81 4.43
N ALA A 678 -25.63 8.23 3.45
CA ALA A 678 -24.32 8.69 3.02
C ALA A 678 -24.37 10.09 2.37
N VAL A 679 -25.43 10.41 1.62
CA VAL A 679 -25.66 11.76 1.09
C VAL A 679 -25.86 12.75 2.24
N HIS A 680 -26.72 12.42 3.21
CA HIS A 680 -26.94 13.28 4.37
C HIS A 680 -25.67 13.47 5.22
N TYR A 681 -24.87 12.42 5.38
CA TYR A 681 -23.57 12.49 6.05
C TYR A 681 -22.58 13.41 5.31
N MET A 682 -22.47 13.28 3.99
CA MET A 682 -21.61 14.16 3.21
C MET A 682 -22.09 15.61 3.27
N GLN A 683 -23.41 15.82 3.26
CA GLN A 683 -24.03 17.13 3.40
C GLN A 683 -23.69 17.77 4.76
N SER A 684 -23.82 17.02 5.86
CA SER A 684 -23.51 17.52 7.20
C SER A 684 -22.03 17.86 7.35
N LEU A 685 -21.12 17.04 6.78
CA LEU A 685 -19.68 17.33 6.77
C LEU A 685 -19.34 18.65 6.07
N ILE A 686 -19.98 18.93 4.93
CA ILE A 686 -19.77 20.19 4.20
C ILE A 686 -20.28 21.36 5.03
N ASP A 687 -21.48 21.23 5.61
CA ASP A 687 -22.09 22.29 6.41
C ASP A 687 -21.25 22.59 7.66
N GLU A 688 -20.83 21.57 8.41
CA GLU A 688 -19.95 21.72 9.58
C GLU A 688 -18.63 22.40 9.21
N SER A 689 -18.01 21.99 8.10
CA SER A 689 -16.77 22.61 7.61
C SER A 689 -16.96 24.09 7.29
N VAL A 690 -18.07 24.45 6.63
CA VAL A 690 -18.34 25.84 6.25
C VAL A 690 -18.69 26.71 7.45
N HIS A 691 -19.49 26.22 8.40
CA HIS A 691 -19.79 26.96 9.63
C HIS A 691 -18.53 27.20 10.46
N ALA A 692 -17.65 26.20 10.60
CA ALA A 692 -16.39 26.35 11.32
C ALA A 692 -15.47 27.42 10.71
N LEU A 693 -15.41 27.49 9.37
CA LEU A 693 -14.63 28.52 8.65
C LEU A 693 -15.14 29.93 8.95
N PHE A 694 -16.45 30.16 8.83
CA PHE A 694 -17.02 31.49 9.05
C PHE A 694 -17.00 31.90 10.53
N ALA A 695 -17.18 30.96 11.46
CA ALA A 695 -17.03 31.22 12.90
C ALA A 695 -15.61 31.69 13.25
N ALA A 696 -14.58 31.05 12.72
CA ALA A 696 -13.19 31.44 12.94
C ALA A 696 -12.87 32.86 12.44
N VAL A 697 -13.47 33.26 11.31
CA VAL A 697 -13.32 34.62 10.75
C VAL A 697 -14.02 35.66 11.62
N VAL A 698 -15.24 35.38 12.07
CA VAL A 698 -15.99 36.26 12.98
C VAL A 698 -15.23 36.44 14.30
N GLU A 699 -14.65 35.36 14.84
CA GLU A 699 -13.83 35.43 16.05
C GLU A 699 -12.54 36.24 15.84
N GLN A 700 -11.88 36.11 14.68
CA GLN A 700 -10.72 36.94 14.32
C GLN A 700 -11.09 38.43 14.20
N ILE A 701 -12.22 38.75 13.57
CA ILE A 701 -12.71 40.13 13.46
C ILE A 701 -13.04 40.69 14.84
N HIS A 702 -13.70 39.92 15.71
CA HIS A 702 -13.97 40.32 17.09
C HIS A 702 -12.68 40.56 17.90
N LYS A 703 -11.65 39.73 17.72
CA LYS A 703 -10.33 39.94 18.35
C LYS A 703 -9.55 41.13 17.80
N PHE A 704 -9.82 41.53 16.56
CA PHE A 704 -9.19 42.71 15.95
C PHE A 704 -9.96 44.01 16.28
N ALA A 705 -11.24 43.89 16.65
CA ALA A 705 -12.08 45.00 17.08
C ALA A 705 -12.02 45.29 18.59
N GLN A 706 -11.51 44.34 19.40
CA GLN A 706 -11.07 44.55 20.78
C GLN A 706 -9.63 45.05 20.81
#